data_AF-A0A8H7ZSY1-F1
#
_entry.id   AF-A0A8H7ZSY1-F1
#
_cell.length_a   1.000
_cell.length_b   1.000
_cell.length_c   1.000
_cell.angle_alpha   90.00
_cell.angle_beta   90.00
_cell.angle_gamma   90.00
#
_symmetry.space_group_name_H-M   'P 1'
#
loop_
_entity.id
_entity.type
_entity.pdbx_description
1 polymer ?
#
loop_
_entity_poly.entity_id
_entity_poly.type
_entity_poly.pdbx_seq_one_letter_code
_entity_poly.pdbx_strand_id
1 'polypeptide(L)'
;RSDAPDAQGQTAKHQQIQRIKKESQELKSESEDGEDEYKWWQEGGAEDSTIKWTTLQHNGVLFAPDPEEYPGGTLHSSLSVKKADFRRADVGANAGRETRVFCRQGKIIKEFAKCDFRPIYEHLQAESAKRKAMSKEQKAELKKARDADMEKYGYAYIDGRKEKVGNFRVEPPGLFRGRGEHPKTGKLKVGETRNSWPSRRRLQQRIVAEDITINIGKDAIVPKPPPGHKWASVIHDNTVTWLAMWKENINNAHKYIFLAAGSSLKGQSDLKKYEKARALKKIVHKVREDYRRELKDNVYEVRQRATVIYLIDVLALRAGNEKGEDEADTVGCCSLRYEHVTLEPPCTMVFDFLGKDSIRYYNSVEVDQQVFKNIKYFKKNKKVGDLLFDKLDTADVNQHLSTYMKGLTAKVFRTYNASHTFQEQLAKETAKVRERHPAYFAMTGAEKKGKEPKAKGKEDRKIKEEGGSPAKKRAKVEDDATMQERRMEAKLRKDAETALVLAYNRANRDVAVLCNHQRSVSKNHALQMGRIADKIRGLKVERRRLRREGFAIDKKKFLKGNSEYAKAESDLDDAWVEEYEKGLIEKARERLELAIASAKHGGKPPGASASGADADEEEGRGKAKKGKVGAAADEDAVKRLSEKLDKLKEKEKLWAKERSTGKVDPPAGQDDVEKKSQMLQKILEKLAKVDGLITKVRADMTNKEENKTTALTTSKLNYIDPRITFAWCKATGVELKKVFSKTLIEKFKWAEDTTEQWVRKTFRRFLAASLLRVVVSEREMGTLLRRRCRPD
;
A
#
# COMPACT_ATOMS: atom_id res chain seq x y z
N ARG A 1 46.46 -8.79 48.51
CA ARG A 1 45.09 -8.29 48.74
C ARG A 1 44.47 -8.06 47.38
N SER A 2 43.44 -8.85 47.10
CA SER A 2 42.63 -8.89 45.89
C SER A 2 41.72 -7.68 45.80
N ASP A 3 41.70 -7.00 44.66
CA ASP A 3 40.57 -6.14 44.25
C ASP A 3 40.19 -6.48 42.81
N ALA A 4 39.17 -7.34 42.69
CA ALA A 4 38.53 -7.68 41.42
C ALA A 4 37.67 -6.50 40.94
N PRO A 5 37.65 -6.17 39.63
CA PRO A 5 36.73 -5.16 39.12
C PRO A 5 35.31 -5.75 39.05
N ASP A 6 34.41 -5.10 39.77
CA ASP A 6 33.04 -5.48 40.04
C ASP A 6 32.19 -5.65 38.75
N ALA A 7 31.74 -6.88 38.53
CA ALA A 7 30.87 -7.29 37.45
C ALA A 7 29.46 -6.66 37.53
N GLN A 8 29.09 -6.01 38.64
CA GLN A 8 27.77 -5.43 38.86
C GLN A 8 27.52 -4.13 38.07
N GLY A 9 28.56 -3.36 37.70
CA GLY A 9 28.42 -2.08 37.00
C GLY A 9 28.03 -2.18 35.52
N GLN A 10 28.40 -3.26 34.82
CA GLN A 10 28.06 -3.47 33.41
C GLN A 10 26.66 -4.05 33.22
N THR A 11 26.21 -4.90 34.14
CA THR A 11 24.84 -5.40 34.24
C THR A 11 23.87 -4.26 34.58
N ALA A 12 24.24 -3.36 35.50
CA ALA A 12 23.44 -2.17 35.83
C ALA A 12 23.24 -1.23 34.61
N LYS A 13 24.30 -0.94 33.84
CA LYS A 13 24.17 -0.12 32.61
C LYS A 13 23.33 -0.78 31.51
N HIS A 14 23.43 -2.10 31.34
CA HIS A 14 22.62 -2.82 30.36
C HIS A 14 21.15 -2.89 30.78
N GLN A 15 20.89 -3.12 32.07
CA GLN A 15 19.55 -3.08 32.65
C GLN A 15 18.93 -1.68 32.57
N GLN A 16 19.71 -0.61 32.78
CA GLN A 16 19.24 0.77 32.66
C GLN A 16 18.90 1.16 31.21
N ILE A 17 19.68 0.72 30.20
CA ILE A 17 19.35 0.95 28.78
C ILE A 17 18.12 0.11 28.36
N GLN A 18 17.94 -1.08 28.92
CA GLN A 18 16.74 -1.89 28.68
C GLN A 18 15.52 -1.27 29.37
N ARG A 19 15.67 -0.72 30.58
CA ARG A 19 14.64 0.06 31.29
C ARG A 19 14.28 1.31 30.51
N ILE A 20 15.23 2.15 30.08
CA ILE A 20 14.97 3.36 29.28
C ILE A 20 14.29 3.01 27.94
N LYS A 21 14.63 1.88 27.31
CA LYS A 21 13.93 1.42 26.09
C LYS A 21 12.53 0.90 26.38
N LYS A 22 12.34 0.20 27.49
CA LYS A 22 11.04 -0.30 27.93
C LYS A 22 10.16 0.87 28.36
N GLU A 23 10.66 1.78 29.18
CA GLU A 23 10.05 3.07 29.55
C GLU A 23 9.81 3.96 28.33
N SER A 24 10.69 4.07 27.33
CA SER A 24 10.37 4.81 26.09
C SER A 24 9.36 4.10 25.18
N GLN A 25 9.18 2.78 25.32
CA GLN A 25 8.13 2.02 24.63
C GLN A 25 6.82 2.03 25.43
N GLU A 26 6.90 2.05 26.76
CA GLU A 26 5.82 2.15 27.72
C GLU A 26 5.30 3.58 27.76
N LEU A 27 6.12 4.63 27.79
CA LEU A 27 5.70 6.03 27.57
C LEU A 27 5.10 6.24 26.17
N LYS A 28 5.49 5.44 25.17
CA LYS A 28 4.86 5.47 23.84
C LYS A 28 3.55 4.69 23.77
N SER A 29 3.41 3.61 24.53
CA SER A 29 2.14 2.90 24.63
C SER A 29 1.20 3.62 25.60
N GLU A 30 1.64 4.11 26.75
CA GLU A 30 0.88 4.91 27.72
C GLU A 30 0.46 6.28 27.17
N SER A 31 1.24 6.91 26.27
CA SER A 31 0.76 8.10 25.54
C SER A 31 -0.11 7.79 24.32
N GLU A 32 -0.16 6.54 23.84
CA GLU A 32 -1.06 6.10 22.76
C GLU A 32 -2.31 5.36 23.28
N ASP A 33 -2.28 4.81 24.50
CA ASP A 33 -3.29 3.91 25.09
C ASP A 33 -4.04 4.57 26.28
N GLY A 34 -3.72 5.82 26.64
CA GLY A 34 -4.27 6.53 27.80
C GLY A 34 -5.03 7.83 27.52
N GLU A 35 -5.07 8.34 26.29
CA GLU A 35 -5.99 9.43 25.91
C GLU A 35 -7.26 8.80 25.36
N ASP A 36 -8.42 9.06 25.99
CA ASP A 36 -9.74 8.75 25.44
C ASP A 36 -9.82 9.28 24.01
N GLU A 37 -9.63 8.37 23.06
CA GLU A 37 -9.38 8.76 21.68
C GLU A 37 -10.62 9.43 21.11
N TYR A 38 -10.46 10.70 20.77
CA TYR A 38 -11.56 11.59 20.47
C TYR A 38 -12.34 11.17 19.20
N LYS A 39 -13.57 10.65 19.39
CA LYS A 39 -14.45 10.14 18.31
C LYS A 39 -15.33 11.24 17.72
N TRP A 40 -14.73 12.13 16.93
CA TRP A 40 -15.43 13.27 16.31
C TRP A 40 -16.70 12.92 15.52
N TRP A 41 -16.85 11.67 15.06
CA TRP A 41 -18.01 11.20 14.31
C TRP A 41 -19.22 10.84 15.19
N GLN A 42 -19.07 10.86 16.52
CA GLN A 42 -20.16 10.63 17.48
C GLN A 42 -20.80 11.93 17.97
N GLU A 43 -20.10 13.06 17.87
CA GLU A 43 -20.72 14.37 18.04
C GLU A 43 -21.69 14.60 16.87
N GLY A 44 -22.96 14.88 17.19
CA GLY A 44 -24.03 15.06 16.21
C GLY A 44 -23.56 15.90 15.03
N GLY A 45 -23.71 15.34 13.82
CA GLY A 45 -23.01 15.83 12.64
C GLY A 45 -23.21 17.33 12.46
N ALA A 46 -22.12 18.09 12.56
CA ALA A 46 -22.14 19.50 12.26
C ALA A 46 -22.78 19.69 10.88
N GLU A 47 -23.90 20.41 10.86
CA GLU A 47 -24.50 20.94 9.64
C GLU A 47 -23.41 21.63 8.80
N ASP A 48 -23.71 21.97 7.54
CA ASP A 48 -22.77 22.71 6.69
C ASP A 48 -22.60 24.17 7.21
N SER A 49 -22.10 24.31 8.43
CA SER A 49 -21.63 25.55 8.99
C SER A 49 -20.48 26.03 8.14
N THR A 50 -20.60 27.29 7.74
CA THR A 50 -19.54 28.03 7.05
C THR A 50 -18.28 28.10 7.92
N ILE A 51 -18.45 28.12 9.24
CA ILE A 51 -17.36 28.15 10.23
C ILE A 51 -16.78 26.74 10.41
N LYS A 52 -15.45 26.62 10.32
CA LYS A 52 -14.69 25.37 10.39
C LYS A 52 -14.01 25.14 11.73
N TRP A 53 -13.76 26.19 12.49
CA TRP A 53 -13.12 26.15 13.79
C TRP A 53 -13.44 27.44 14.55
N THR A 54 -13.39 27.40 15.88
CA THR A 54 -13.55 28.58 16.74
C THR A 54 -12.19 29.07 17.24
N THR A 55 -11.32 28.14 17.64
CA THR A 55 -9.93 28.43 18.00
C THR A 55 -8.97 27.62 17.13
N LEU A 56 -7.86 28.24 16.74
CA LEU A 56 -6.82 27.61 15.95
C LEU A 56 -5.45 28.10 16.40
N GLN A 57 -4.57 27.20 16.82
CA GLN A 57 -3.20 27.50 17.20
C GLN A 57 -2.24 26.51 16.53
N HIS A 58 -1.12 26.98 16.01
CA HIS A 58 -0.07 26.13 15.45
C HIS A 58 1.27 26.86 15.51
N ASN A 59 2.37 26.18 15.22
CA ASN A 59 3.74 26.74 15.31
C ASN A 59 4.30 27.20 13.96
N GLY A 60 3.44 27.57 13.01
CA GLY A 60 3.85 28.02 11.68
C GLY A 60 4.36 26.87 10.81
N VAL A 61 5.48 27.08 10.12
CA VAL A 61 6.02 26.17 9.09
C VAL A 61 7.50 25.88 9.33
N LEU A 62 7.98 24.74 8.84
CA LEU A 62 9.40 24.41 8.79
C LEU A 62 9.98 24.70 7.41
N PHE A 63 10.88 25.68 7.33
CA PHE A 63 11.61 25.99 6.10
C PHE A 63 12.59 24.88 5.72
N ALA A 64 12.86 24.76 4.41
CA ALA A 64 13.94 23.92 3.93
C ALA A 64 15.29 24.44 4.47
N PRO A 65 16.24 23.54 4.80
CA PRO A 65 17.58 23.93 5.23
C PRO A 65 18.30 24.71 4.12
N ASP A 66 19.23 25.57 4.51
CA ASP A 66 20.05 26.31 3.57
C ASP A 66 20.93 25.35 2.75
N PRO A 67 21.13 25.62 1.45
CA PRO A 67 21.92 24.75 0.59
C PRO A 67 23.41 24.78 0.98
N GLU A 68 24.04 23.61 1.08
CA GLU A 68 25.47 23.46 1.29
C GLU A 68 26.26 23.70 -0.01
N GLU A 69 27.38 24.44 0.06
CA GLU A 69 28.22 24.74 -1.11
C GLU A 69 29.04 23.52 -1.58
N TYR A 70 29.11 23.32 -2.90
CA TYR A 70 29.96 22.30 -3.51
C TYR A 70 31.45 22.67 -3.40
N PRO A 71 32.30 21.80 -2.83
CA PRO A 71 33.71 22.12 -2.55
C PRO A 71 34.59 22.30 -3.80
N GLY A 72 34.19 21.77 -4.96
CA GLY A 72 35.04 21.69 -6.16
C GLY A 72 35.07 22.92 -7.07
N GLY A 73 34.66 24.10 -6.57
CA GLY A 73 34.97 25.42 -7.14
C GLY A 73 34.79 25.63 -8.66
N THR A 74 33.58 26.00 -9.11
CA THR A 74 33.27 26.92 -10.25
C THR A 74 31.77 27.02 -10.53
N LEU A 75 30.97 26.04 -10.09
CA LEU A 75 29.51 26.01 -10.15
C LEU A 75 28.91 25.98 -8.74
N HIS A 76 27.88 26.80 -8.47
CA HIS A 76 27.19 26.80 -7.20
C HIS A 76 26.17 25.65 -7.15
N SER A 77 26.21 24.84 -6.09
CA SER A 77 25.21 23.81 -5.74
C SER A 77 23.95 24.37 -5.06
N SER A 78 23.59 25.64 -5.28
CA SER A 78 22.48 26.28 -4.54
C SER A 78 21.13 25.63 -4.82
N LEU A 79 21.03 24.90 -5.92
CA LEU A 79 19.98 23.95 -6.13
C LEU A 79 20.29 22.67 -5.37
N SER A 80 19.32 22.20 -4.57
CA SER A 80 19.20 20.79 -4.22
C SER A 80 18.93 19.96 -5.49
N VAL A 81 19.88 19.95 -6.44
CA VAL A 81 19.81 19.20 -7.69
C VAL A 81 19.89 17.75 -7.30
N LYS A 82 18.76 17.04 -7.34
CA LYS A 82 18.76 15.60 -7.04
C LYS A 82 19.47 14.89 -8.18
N LYS A 83 20.01 13.71 -7.91
CA LYS A 83 20.69 12.82 -8.89
C LYS A 83 20.01 12.69 -10.27
N ALA A 84 18.69 12.89 -10.34
CA ALA A 84 17.89 12.80 -11.57
C ALA A 84 17.92 14.08 -12.44
N ASP A 85 18.25 15.22 -11.86
CA ASP A 85 18.17 16.54 -12.50
C ASP A 85 19.43 16.85 -13.35
N PHE A 86 20.37 15.90 -13.48
CA PHE A 86 21.57 16.00 -14.33
C PHE A 86 21.56 15.04 -15.53
N ARG A 87 20.52 14.20 -15.69
CA ARG A 87 20.38 13.43 -16.93
C ARG A 87 19.90 14.36 -18.02
N ARG A 88 20.72 14.57 -19.05
CA ARG A 88 20.44 15.45 -20.21
C ARG A 88 19.06 15.22 -20.85
N ALA A 89 18.49 14.02 -20.71
CA ALA A 89 17.14 13.66 -21.19
C ALA A 89 15.98 14.09 -20.27
N ASP A 90 16.18 14.26 -18.95
CA ASP A 90 15.14 14.58 -17.97
C ASP A 90 14.96 16.10 -17.75
N VAL A 91 15.89 16.89 -18.28
CA VAL A 91 16.10 18.30 -18.00
C VAL A 91 15.64 19.07 -19.23
N GLY A 92 14.32 19.26 -19.36
CA GLY A 92 13.69 19.86 -20.54
C GLY A 92 14.32 21.20 -20.96
N ALA A 93 14.03 21.65 -22.19
CA ALA A 93 14.69 22.81 -22.84
C ALA A 93 14.79 24.10 -21.98
N ASN A 94 13.85 24.30 -21.05
CA ASN A 94 13.85 25.46 -20.15
C ASN A 94 15.04 25.49 -19.19
N ALA A 95 15.54 24.33 -18.75
CA ALA A 95 16.63 24.28 -17.79
C ALA A 95 17.94 24.86 -18.36
N GLY A 96 18.16 24.79 -19.68
CA GLY A 96 19.27 25.45 -20.35
C GLY A 96 19.21 26.99 -20.30
N ARG A 97 17.99 27.56 -20.17
CA ARG A 97 17.79 29.02 -20.04
C ARG A 97 17.96 29.47 -18.59
N GLU A 98 17.39 28.70 -17.65
CA GLU A 98 17.54 28.92 -16.20
C GLU A 98 19.00 28.76 -15.75
N THR A 99 19.79 27.94 -16.46
CA THR A 99 21.19 27.68 -16.08
C THR A 99 22.18 28.80 -16.39
N ARG A 100 21.78 29.81 -17.16
CA ARG A 100 22.52 31.08 -17.27
C ARG A 100 22.67 31.78 -15.91
N VAL A 101 21.85 31.41 -14.92
CA VAL A 101 21.84 31.96 -13.56
C VAL A 101 22.97 31.39 -12.67
N PHE A 102 23.58 30.25 -12.99
CA PHE A 102 24.47 29.52 -12.04
C PHE A 102 25.97 29.86 -12.07
N CYS A 103 26.44 30.84 -12.86
CA CYS A 103 27.88 31.13 -12.93
C CYS A 103 28.35 32.15 -11.89
N ARG A 104 29.23 31.75 -10.97
CA ARG A 104 29.74 32.56 -9.83
C ARG A 104 30.65 33.73 -10.26
N GLN A 105 31.28 33.69 -11.43
CA GLN A 105 32.40 34.57 -11.78
C GLN A 105 32.08 35.63 -12.86
N GLY A 106 30.82 35.93 -13.15
CA GLY A 106 30.48 36.86 -14.23
C GLY A 106 30.78 36.33 -15.63
N LYS A 107 31.30 35.09 -15.76
CA LYS A 107 31.42 34.37 -17.02
C LYS A 107 30.02 33.93 -17.46
N ILE A 108 29.56 34.43 -18.59
CA ILE A 108 28.24 34.08 -19.13
C ILE A 108 28.36 32.72 -19.81
N ILE A 109 27.64 31.72 -19.30
CA ILE A 109 27.46 30.43 -19.99
C ILE A 109 26.60 30.70 -21.22
N LYS A 110 27.20 30.71 -22.41
CA LYS A 110 26.49 30.95 -23.68
C LYS A 110 25.68 29.73 -24.13
N GLU A 111 26.23 28.53 -23.93
CA GLU A 111 25.65 27.26 -24.39
C GLU A 111 25.65 26.21 -23.27
N PHE A 112 24.47 25.76 -22.86
CA PHE A 112 24.31 24.72 -21.83
C PHE A 112 24.90 23.36 -22.26
N ALA A 113 24.86 23.06 -23.56
CA ALA A 113 25.38 21.83 -24.14
C ALA A 113 26.89 21.61 -23.87
N LYS A 114 27.64 22.69 -23.61
CA LYS A 114 29.08 22.71 -23.33
C LYS A 114 29.42 22.59 -21.84
N CYS A 115 28.41 22.56 -20.95
CA CYS A 115 28.64 22.39 -19.52
C CYS A 115 28.84 20.90 -19.16
N ASP A 116 29.93 20.59 -18.46
CA ASP A 116 30.16 19.26 -17.90
C ASP A 116 29.75 19.20 -16.43
N PHE A 117 28.70 18.43 -16.13
CA PHE A 117 28.18 18.23 -14.78
C PHE A 117 28.61 16.90 -14.15
N ARG A 118 29.46 16.10 -14.81
CA ARG A 118 29.93 14.80 -14.29
C ARG A 118 30.57 14.90 -12.90
N PRO A 119 31.44 15.89 -12.59
CA PRO A 119 32.03 16.00 -11.25
C PRO A 119 30.98 16.19 -10.14
N ILE A 120 29.96 17.02 -10.39
CA ILE A 120 28.86 17.25 -9.44
C ILE A 120 28.02 15.98 -9.29
N TYR A 121 27.72 15.30 -10.40
CA TYR A 121 26.98 14.04 -10.38
C TYR A 121 27.70 12.97 -9.56
N GLU A 122 29.01 12.79 -9.76
CA GLU A 122 29.84 11.84 -9.01
C GLU A 122 29.91 12.17 -7.51
N HIS A 123 30.04 13.46 -7.17
CA HIS A 123 29.98 13.92 -5.78
C HIS A 123 28.65 13.55 -5.12
N LEU A 124 27.51 13.88 -5.75
CA LEU A 124 26.17 13.54 -5.22
C LEU A 124 25.95 12.02 -5.12
N GLN A 125 26.56 11.24 -6.02
CA GLN A 125 26.57 9.78 -5.89
C GLN A 125 27.35 9.32 -4.66
N ALA A 126 28.55 9.87 -4.45
CA ALA A 126 29.38 9.58 -3.29
C ALA A 126 28.68 9.99 -1.98
N GLU A 127 28.04 11.15 -1.92
CA GLU A 127 27.24 11.58 -0.77
C GLU A 127 26.05 10.67 -0.50
N SER A 128 25.33 10.24 -1.55
CA SER A 128 24.26 9.25 -1.39
C SER A 128 24.78 7.92 -0.84
N ALA A 129 25.96 7.48 -1.29
CA ALA A 129 26.61 6.28 -0.78
C ALA A 129 27.05 6.45 0.68
N LYS A 130 27.67 7.59 1.04
CA LYS A 130 28.01 7.95 2.43
C LYS A 130 26.77 7.96 3.32
N ARG A 131 25.66 8.57 2.89
CA ARG A 131 24.38 8.58 3.62
C ARG A 131 23.82 7.18 3.87
N LYS A 132 23.94 6.27 2.89
CA LYS A 132 23.54 4.87 3.06
C LYS A 132 24.46 4.14 4.05
N ALA A 133 25.77 4.41 3.96
CA ALA A 133 26.81 3.86 4.82
C ALA A 133 26.86 4.45 6.24
N MET A 134 26.09 5.50 6.56
CA MET A 134 26.06 6.12 7.88
C MET A 134 25.84 5.10 9.01
N SER A 135 26.54 5.32 10.12
CA SER A 135 26.46 4.48 11.30
C SER A 135 25.06 4.51 11.93
N LYS A 136 24.78 3.53 12.79
CA LYS A 136 23.50 3.49 13.53
C LYS A 136 23.36 4.70 14.45
N GLU A 137 24.45 5.22 15.00
CA GLU A 137 24.46 6.39 15.88
C GLU A 137 24.14 7.68 15.11
N GLN A 138 24.79 7.90 13.96
CA GLN A 138 24.51 9.07 13.11
C GLN A 138 23.05 9.07 12.63
N LYS A 139 22.52 7.90 12.25
CA LYS A 139 21.11 7.74 11.88
C LYS A 139 20.16 8.02 13.06
N ALA A 140 20.56 7.69 14.29
CA ALA A 140 19.77 7.97 15.49
C ALA A 140 19.74 9.47 15.80
N GLU A 141 20.85 10.19 15.64
CA GLU A 141 20.91 11.65 15.85
C GLU A 141 20.05 12.40 14.83
N LEU A 142 20.15 12.03 13.54
CA LEU A 142 19.29 12.60 12.49
C LEU A 142 17.80 12.32 12.75
N LYS A 143 17.48 11.15 13.32
CA LYS A 143 16.11 10.82 13.72
C LYS A 143 15.66 11.69 14.89
N LYS A 144 16.51 11.92 15.90
CA LYS A 144 16.22 12.80 17.04
C LYS A 144 15.92 14.23 16.59
N ALA A 145 16.73 14.79 15.69
CA ALA A 145 16.47 16.11 15.11
C ALA A 145 15.12 16.16 14.36
N ARG A 146 14.82 15.14 13.55
CA ARG A 146 13.54 15.04 12.83
C ARG A 146 12.34 14.88 13.77
N ASP A 147 12.51 14.16 14.87
CA ASP A 147 11.44 13.95 15.85
C ASP A 147 11.20 15.25 16.67
N ALA A 148 12.24 16.05 16.94
CA ALA A 148 12.10 17.41 17.51
C ALA A 148 11.39 18.39 16.55
N ASP A 149 11.70 18.35 15.24
CA ASP A 149 10.93 19.11 14.23
C ASP A 149 9.45 18.74 14.26
N MET A 150 9.16 17.43 14.42
CA MET A 150 7.81 16.89 14.42
C MET A 150 7.04 17.33 15.67
N GLU A 151 7.68 17.31 16.83
CA GLU A 151 7.11 17.80 18.08
C GLU A 151 6.74 19.29 17.99
N LYS A 152 7.62 20.11 17.40
CA LYS A 152 7.39 21.55 17.27
C LYS A 152 6.35 21.90 16.20
N TYR A 153 6.50 21.43 14.97
CA TYR A 153 5.71 21.95 13.84
C TYR A 153 4.59 21.01 13.39
N GLY A 154 4.62 19.76 13.81
CA GLY A 154 3.75 18.75 13.22
C GLY A 154 2.41 18.55 13.93
N TYR A 155 2.06 19.42 14.87
CA TYR A 155 0.75 19.47 15.52
C TYR A 155 0.19 20.90 15.52
N ALA A 156 -1.13 20.99 15.45
CA ALA A 156 -1.93 22.19 15.64
C ALA A 156 -3.02 21.90 16.68
N TYR A 157 -3.50 22.93 17.37
CA TYR A 157 -4.63 22.84 18.29
C TYR A 157 -5.84 23.50 17.65
N ILE A 158 -6.92 22.74 17.47
CA ILE A 158 -8.18 23.22 16.91
C ILE A 158 -9.28 22.97 17.93
N ASP A 159 -9.97 24.02 18.36
CA ASP A 159 -11.01 23.93 19.38
C ASP A 159 -10.52 23.20 20.64
N GLY A 160 -9.29 23.53 21.05
CA GLY A 160 -8.59 22.92 22.18
C GLY A 160 -7.99 21.53 21.92
N ARG A 161 -8.23 20.92 20.75
CA ARG A 161 -7.82 19.55 20.44
C ARG A 161 -6.53 19.50 19.62
N LYS A 162 -5.60 18.64 20.05
CA LYS A 162 -4.32 18.44 19.36
C LYS A 162 -4.51 17.56 18.12
N GLU A 163 -4.25 18.12 16.94
CA GLU A 163 -4.33 17.41 15.67
C GLU A 163 -3.03 17.49 14.87
N LYS A 164 -2.70 16.40 14.19
CA LYS A 164 -1.47 16.30 13.40
C LYS A 164 -1.54 17.16 12.14
N VAL A 165 -0.47 17.88 11.82
CA VAL A 165 -0.31 18.63 10.56
C VAL A 165 0.23 17.69 9.47
N GLY A 166 -0.33 17.79 8.27
CA GLY A 166 0.00 16.89 7.16
C GLY A 166 1.34 17.23 6.48
N ASN A 167 1.54 18.48 6.10
CA ASN A 167 2.68 18.94 5.30
C ASN A 167 3.30 20.24 5.84
N PHE A 168 3.77 20.23 7.10
CA PHE A 168 4.35 21.40 7.76
C PHE A 168 5.71 21.86 7.20
N ARG A 169 6.34 21.07 6.32
CA ARG A 169 7.62 21.41 5.66
C ARG A 169 7.35 22.15 4.35
N VAL A 170 7.91 23.34 4.21
CA VAL A 170 7.84 24.14 2.97
C VAL A 170 8.57 23.40 1.84
N GLU A 171 8.01 23.43 0.62
CA GLU A 171 8.63 22.78 -0.54
C GLU A 171 10.04 23.38 -0.78
N PRO A 172 11.11 22.56 -0.84
CA PRO A 172 12.45 23.06 -1.15
C PRO A 172 12.52 23.57 -2.61
N PRO A 173 13.43 24.49 -2.92
CA PRO A 173 13.66 24.92 -4.30
C PRO A 173 14.13 23.74 -5.16
N GLY A 174 13.77 23.76 -6.44
CA GLY A 174 14.13 22.68 -7.36
C GLY A 174 13.53 22.89 -8.75
N LEU A 175 13.93 22.04 -9.68
CA LEU A 175 13.38 22.09 -11.04
C LEU A 175 11.95 21.54 -11.05
N PHE A 176 11.04 22.25 -11.72
CA PHE A 176 9.67 21.82 -11.93
C PHE A 176 9.65 20.61 -12.86
N ARG A 177 9.08 19.51 -12.35
CA ARG A 177 8.89 18.26 -13.09
C ARG A 177 7.40 18.09 -13.33
N GLY A 178 6.92 18.69 -14.42
CA GLY A 178 5.57 18.47 -14.90
C GLY A 178 5.38 17.02 -15.35
N ARG A 179 4.14 16.54 -15.32
CA ARG A 179 3.82 15.20 -15.84
C ARG A 179 3.50 15.30 -17.33
N GLY A 180 3.83 14.26 -18.09
CA GLY A 180 3.72 14.26 -19.55
C GLY A 180 4.60 15.32 -20.19
N GLU A 181 4.19 15.78 -21.38
CA GLU A 181 4.88 16.82 -22.15
C GLU A 181 4.51 18.23 -21.64
N HIS A 182 4.75 18.48 -20.36
CA HIS A 182 4.39 19.77 -19.76
C HIS A 182 5.38 20.86 -20.22
N PRO A 183 4.90 21.98 -20.80
CA PRO A 183 5.76 23.00 -21.43
C PRO A 183 6.70 23.72 -20.45
N LYS A 184 6.35 23.78 -19.16
CA LYS A 184 7.16 24.40 -18.09
C LYS A 184 8.13 23.44 -17.42
N THR A 185 8.25 22.19 -17.86
CA THR A 185 9.22 21.24 -17.30
C THR A 185 10.65 21.81 -17.40
N GLY A 186 11.39 21.73 -16.30
CA GLY A 186 12.73 22.31 -16.17
C GLY A 186 12.79 23.76 -15.69
N LYS A 187 11.66 24.47 -15.56
CA LYS A 187 11.64 25.80 -14.92
C LYS A 187 11.97 25.72 -13.42
N LEU A 188 12.61 26.75 -12.88
CA LEU A 188 12.98 26.79 -11.46
C LEU A 188 11.80 27.15 -10.57
N LYS A 189 11.56 26.36 -9.51
CA LYS A 189 10.56 26.67 -8.47
C LYS A 189 11.11 27.63 -7.43
N VAL A 190 10.50 28.81 -7.29
CA VAL A 190 10.89 29.89 -6.36
C VAL A 190 9.66 30.59 -5.74
N GLY A 191 9.88 31.49 -4.78
CA GLY A 191 8.83 32.36 -4.20
C GLY A 191 8.49 33.57 -5.06
N GLU A 192 7.30 34.12 -4.88
CA GLU A 192 6.73 35.19 -5.74
C GLU A 192 7.39 36.55 -5.50
N THR A 193 7.71 36.91 -4.25
CA THR A 193 8.11 38.27 -3.84
C THR A 193 9.39 38.82 -4.48
N ARG A 194 10.14 38.01 -5.23
CA ARG A 194 11.47 38.37 -5.73
C ARG A 194 11.61 38.39 -7.25
N ASN A 195 10.51 38.22 -8.00
CA ASN A 195 10.50 38.39 -9.46
C ASN A 195 10.80 39.84 -9.92
N SER A 196 10.88 40.81 -9.00
CA SER A 196 11.16 42.24 -9.28
C SER A 196 12.57 42.73 -8.92
N TRP A 197 13.46 41.91 -8.34
CA TRP A 197 14.75 42.38 -7.82
C TRP A 197 15.95 42.10 -8.76
N PRO A 198 16.89 43.04 -8.99
CA PRO A 198 18.00 42.84 -9.92
C PRO A 198 18.96 41.74 -9.45
N SER A 199 19.01 40.64 -10.21
CA SER A 199 20.12 39.75 -10.62
C SER A 199 21.33 39.43 -9.73
N ARG A 200 21.49 39.94 -8.49
CA ARG A 200 22.76 39.84 -7.73
C ARG A 200 22.75 39.02 -6.44
N ARG A 201 21.60 38.50 -5.95
CA ARG A 201 21.58 37.51 -4.84
C ARG A 201 21.11 36.13 -5.32
N ARG A 202 22.04 35.39 -5.93
CA ARG A 202 21.93 34.02 -6.48
C ARG A 202 21.57 32.90 -5.48
N LEU A 203 21.53 33.20 -4.17
CA LEU A 203 21.27 32.25 -3.09
C LEU A 203 19.81 32.28 -2.57
N GLN A 204 18.93 33.09 -3.18
CA GLN A 204 17.65 33.45 -2.59
C GLN A 204 16.43 33.20 -3.49
N GLN A 205 16.47 32.04 -4.14
CA GLN A 205 15.45 31.52 -5.05
C GLN A 205 14.63 30.40 -4.37
N ARG A 206 14.10 30.67 -3.18
CA ARG A 206 13.25 29.74 -2.41
C ARG A 206 12.10 30.49 -1.74
N ILE A 207 11.09 29.76 -1.27
CA ILE A 207 10.03 30.34 -0.45
C ILE A 207 10.63 30.89 0.85
N VAL A 208 10.42 32.19 1.10
CA VAL A 208 10.80 32.89 2.33
C VAL A 208 9.57 33.23 3.18
N ALA A 209 9.77 33.76 4.39
CA ALA A 209 8.66 34.10 5.27
C ALA A 209 7.75 35.17 4.64
N GLU A 210 8.33 36.09 3.87
CA GLU A 210 7.61 37.17 3.18
C GLU A 210 6.68 36.66 2.07
N ASP A 211 6.78 35.38 1.66
CA ASP A 211 5.86 34.75 0.71
C ASP A 211 4.70 34.02 1.40
N ILE A 212 4.75 33.83 2.73
CA ILE A 212 3.86 32.96 3.47
C ILE A 212 2.82 33.78 4.25
N THR A 213 1.56 33.48 3.98
CA THR A 213 0.41 33.92 4.78
C THR A 213 0.10 32.86 5.84
N ILE A 214 0.01 33.28 7.10
CA ILE A 214 -0.39 32.44 8.23
C ILE A 214 -1.87 32.64 8.51
N ASN A 215 -2.62 31.55 8.70
CA ASN A 215 -4.01 31.60 9.16
C ASN A 215 -4.13 30.95 10.54
N ILE A 216 -4.54 31.73 11.53
CA ILE A 216 -4.53 31.33 12.94
C ILE A 216 -5.71 31.97 13.69
N GLY A 217 -6.07 31.48 14.88
CA GLY A 217 -7.12 32.08 15.71
C GLY A 217 -6.76 33.50 16.15
N LYS A 218 -7.77 34.36 16.34
CA LYS A 218 -7.58 35.77 16.73
C LYS A 218 -6.83 35.92 18.05
N ASP A 219 -7.16 35.07 19.02
CA ASP A 219 -6.59 35.09 20.37
C ASP A 219 -5.38 34.16 20.53
N ALA A 220 -4.94 33.51 19.45
CA ALA A 220 -3.85 32.55 19.49
C ALA A 220 -2.48 33.23 19.32
N ILE A 221 -1.45 32.63 19.93
CA ILE A 221 -0.08 33.12 19.80
C ILE A 221 0.40 32.93 18.36
N VAL A 222 0.65 34.04 17.68
CA VAL A 222 1.16 34.04 16.30
C VAL A 222 2.58 33.45 16.25
N PRO A 223 2.85 32.48 15.35
CA PRO A 223 4.18 31.93 15.15
C PRO A 223 5.19 33.03 14.81
N LYS A 224 6.33 33.03 15.49
CA LYS A 224 7.41 33.96 15.14
C LYS A 224 8.07 33.54 13.82
N PRO A 225 8.25 34.46 12.85
CA PRO A 225 9.03 34.19 11.65
C PRO A 225 10.51 33.97 12.02
N PRO A 226 11.32 33.41 11.10
CA PRO A 226 12.77 33.32 11.28
C PRO A 226 13.39 34.69 11.63
N PRO A 227 14.50 34.73 12.40
CA PRO A 227 15.13 36.00 12.77
C PRO A 227 15.44 36.88 11.56
N GLY A 228 15.06 38.16 11.62
CA GLY A 228 15.25 39.13 10.53
C GLY A 228 14.21 39.08 9.41
N HIS A 229 13.21 38.20 9.50
CA HIS A 229 12.14 38.05 8.51
C HIS A 229 10.76 38.42 9.06
N LYS A 230 9.79 38.64 8.17
CA LYS A 230 8.38 38.84 8.51
C LYS A 230 7.47 37.98 7.63
N TRP A 231 6.31 37.60 8.15
CA TRP A 231 5.28 36.93 7.36
C TRP A 231 4.71 37.87 6.28
N ALA A 232 4.22 37.31 5.18
CA ALA A 232 3.51 38.07 4.15
C ALA A 232 2.27 38.74 4.74
N SER A 233 1.47 37.95 5.44
CA SER A 233 0.32 38.40 6.21
C SER A 233 -0.05 37.37 7.29
N VAL A 234 -0.77 37.82 8.30
CA VAL A 234 -1.39 36.97 9.33
C VAL A 234 -2.88 37.25 9.28
N ILE A 235 -3.68 36.21 9.07
CA ILE A 235 -5.13 36.30 8.94
C ILE A 235 -5.81 35.36 9.95
N HIS A 236 -7.11 35.57 10.12
CA HIS A 236 -7.94 34.84 11.08
C HIS A 236 -9.26 34.38 10.45
N ASP A 237 -9.16 33.71 9.30
CA ASP A 237 -10.31 33.24 8.54
C ASP A 237 -10.73 31.83 9.00
N ASN A 238 -11.81 31.80 9.78
CA ASN A 238 -12.39 30.57 10.31
C ASN A 238 -13.28 29.81 9.32
N THR A 239 -13.45 30.29 8.09
CA THR A 239 -14.23 29.61 7.04
C THR A 239 -13.41 28.60 6.24
N VAL A 240 -12.08 28.66 6.37
CA VAL A 240 -11.12 27.81 5.67
C VAL A 240 -10.38 26.87 6.63
N THR A 241 -9.81 25.79 6.09
CA THR A 241 -9.12 24.75 6.90
C THR A 241 -7.60 24.73 6.75
N TRP A 242 -7.01 25.67 6.00
CA TRP A 242 -5.55 25.73 5.81
C TRP A 242 -4.91 26.56 6.92
N LEU A 243 -3.68 26.19 7.28
CA LEU A 243 -2.89 26.79 8.37
C LEU A 243 -1.89 27.82 7.86
N ALA A 244 -1.33 27.57 6.68
CA ALA A 244 -0.43 28.48 5.99
C ALA A 244 -0.61 28.34 4.49
N MET A 245 -0.36 29.42 3.75
CA MET A 245 -0.49 29.47 2.30
C MET A 245 0.64 30.31 1.68
N TRP A 246 1.08 29.91 0.49
CA TRP A 246 1.94 30.73 -0.36
C TRP A 246 1.56 30.52 -1.83
N LYS A 247 1.96 31.44 -2.70
CA LYS A 247 1.80 31.31 -4.15
C LYS A 247 3.09 30.79 -4.78
N GLU A 248 2.98 29.81 -5.66
CA GLU A 248 4.13 29.25 -6.40
C GLU A 248 4.29 29.91 -7.77
N ASN A 249 5.53 30.04 -8.25
CA ASN A 249 5.87 30.87 -9.41
C ASN A 249 5.66 30.22 -10.79
N ILE A 250 5.44 28.90 -10.88
CA ILE A 250 5.38 28.17 -12.15
C ILE A 250 4.02 28.36 -12.82
N ASN A 251 2.95 28.12 -12.08
CA ASN A 251 1.56 28.21 -12.54
C ASN A 251 0.76 29.27 -11.75
N ASN A 252 1.43 30.08 -10.91
CA ASN A 252 0.77 31.07 -10.04
C ASN A 252 -0.27 30.44 -9.11
N ALA A 253 -0.13 29.14 -8.81
CA ALA A 253 -1.08 28.41 -7.99
C ALA A 253 -0.83 28.63 -6.49
N HIS A 254 -1.90 28.56 -5.70
CA HIS A 254 -1.77 28.60 -4.25
C HIS A 254 -1.42 27.21 -3.69
N LYS A 255 -0.47 27.19 -2.76
CA LYS A 255 -0.01 26.02 -2.01
C LYS A 255 -0.40 26.21 -0.55
N TYR A 256 -0.81 25.12 0.08
CA TYR A 256 -1.39 25.16 1.42
C TYR A 256 -0.76 24.12 2.34
N ILE A 257 -0.68 24.46 3.62
CA ILE A 257 -0.45 23.52 4.71
C ILE A 257 -1.80 23.17 5.32
N PHE A 258 -2.11 21.88 5.36
CA PHE A 258 -3.33 21.36 5.94
C PHE A 258 -3.01 20.43 7.11
N LEU A 259 -4.02 20.18 7.93
CA LEU A 259 -4.04 19.04 8.85
C LEU A 259 -3.87 17.71 8.09
N ALA A 260 -3.36 16.71 8.80
CA ALA A 260 -3.15 15.36 8.30
C ALA A 260 -4.49 14.70 7.94
N ALA A 261 -4.46 13.69 7.08
CA ALA A 261 -5.69 13.06 6.57
C ALA A 261 -6.59 12.41 7.66
N GLY A 262 -6.03 12.07 8.83
CA GLY A 262 -6.77 11.52 9.97
C GLY A 262 -7.36 12.56 10.93
N SER A 263 -7.18 13.87 10.65
CA SER A 263 -7.83 14.95 11.40
C SER A 263 -9.35 14.90 11.35
N SER A 264 -10.03 15.48 12.33
CA SER A 264 -11.48 15.59 12.35
C SER A 264 -12.02 16.33 11.13
N LEU A 265 -11.48 17.51 10.80
CA LEU A 265 -11.95 18.32 9.66
C LEU A 265 -11.81 17.60 8.30
N LYS A 266 -10.69 16.89 8.09
CA LYS A 266 -10.50 16.09 6.87
C LYS A 266 -11.38 14.85 6.88
N GLY A 267 -11.54 14.20 8.02
CA GLY A 267 -12.40 13.04 8.22
C GLY A 267 -13.88 13.36 7.93
N GLN A 268 -14.40 14.45 8.49
CA GLN A 268 -15.77 14.94 8.26
C GLN A 268 -16.01 15.24 6.78
N SER A 269 -15.05 15.89 6.11
CA SER A 269 -15.12 16.15 4.67
C SER A 269 -15.16 14.85 3.85
N ASP A 270 -14.38 13.84 4.23
CA ASP A 270 -14.36 12.53 3.57
C ASP A 270 -15.66 11.74 3.82
N LEU A 271 -16.21 11.77 5.04
CA LEU A 271 -17.52 11.22 5.38
C LEU A 271 -18.63 11.87 4.54
N LYS A 272 -18.72 13.21 4.53
CA LYS A 272 -19.70 13.97 3.73
C LYS A 272 -19.61 13.63 2.25
N LYS A 273 -18.39 13.46 1.72
CA LYS A 273 -18.15 13.02 0.33
C LYS A 273 -18.80 11.66 0.04
N TYR A 274 -18.63 10.67 0.93
CA TYR A 274 -19.26 9.36 0.74
C TYR A 274 -20.78 9.39 0.98
N GLU A 275 -21.29 10.22 1.90
CA GLU A 275 -22.74 10.42 2.05
C GLU A 275 -23.39 11.01 0.80
N LYS A 276 -22.74 11.98 0.13
CA LYS A 276 -23.23 12.49 -1.17
C LYS A 276 -23.28 11.40 -2.24
N ALA A 277 -22.29 10.51 -2.31
CA ALA A 277 -22.31 9.38 -3.24
C ALA A 277 -23.43 8.36 -2.90
N ARG A 278 -23.71 8.16 -1.61
CA ARG A 278 -24.84 7.31 -1.15
C ARG A 278 -26.20 7.95 -1.41
N ALA A 279 -26.30 9.28 -1.31
CA ALA A 279 -27.51 10.00 -1.67
C ALA A 279 -27.76 9.91 -3.19
N LEU A 280 -26.70 10.07 -4.01
CA LEU A 280 -26.77 9.83 -5.47
C LEU A 280 -27.30 8.41 -5.77
N LYS A 281 -26.83 7.37 -5.07
CA LYS A 281 -27.33 5.99 -5.26
C LYS A 281 -28.86 5.86 -5.18
N LYS A 282 -29.53 6.68 -4.36
CA LYS A 282 -31.00 6.63 -4.22
C LYS A 282 -31.73 7.23 -5.42
N ILE A 283 -31.14 8.24 -6.06
CA ILE A 283 -31.78 9.03 -7.13
C ILE A 283 -31.17 8.77 -8.52
N VAL A 284 -30.09 7.98 -8.61
CA VAL A 284 -29.35 7.76 -9.86
C VAL A 284 -30.25 7.22 -10.97
N HIS A 285 -31.26 6.40 -10.64
CA HIS A 285 -32.22 5.89 -11.61
C HIS A 285 -32.99 7.02 -12.31
N LYS A 286 -33.47 8.01 -11.55
CA LYS A 286 -34.12 9.21 -12.09
C LYS A 286 -33.19 10.00 -13.01
N VAL A 287 -31.95 10.24 -12.58
CA VAL A 287 -30.94 10.93 -13.42
C VAL A 287 -30.71 10.19 -14.73
N ARG A 288 -30.66 8.84 -14.69
CA ARG A 288 -30.49 7.99 -15.86
C ARG A 288 -31.68 8.01 -16.81
N GLU A 289 -32.89 8.01 -16.27
CA GLU A 289 -34.11 8.14 -17.06
C GLU A 289 -34.17 9.51 -17.76
N ASP A 290 -33.85 10.57 -17.02
CA ASP A 290 -33.87 11.93 -17.54
C ASP A 290 -32.84 12.16 -18.64
N TYR A 291 -31.55 11.80 -18.43
CA TYR A 291 -30.57 11.95 -19.51
C TYR A 291 -30.90 11.05 -20.70
N ARG A 292 -31.47 9.85 -20.52
CA ARG A 292 -31.85 8.96 -21.64
C ARG A 292 -32.97 9.54 -22.49
N ARG A 293 -33.92 10.25 -21.87
CA ARG A 293 -34.93 11.02 -22.58
C ARG A 293 -34.28 12.20 -23.32
N GLU A 294 -33.42 12.96 -22.63
CA GLU A 294 -32.72 14.13 -23.17
C GLU A 294 -31.73 13.79 -24.31
N LEU A 295 -31.25 12.54 -24.41
CA LEU A 295 -30.46 12.08 -25.57
C LEU A 295 -31.22 12.23 -26.90
N LYS A 296 -32.56 12.29 -26.87
CA LYS A 296 -33.43 12.45 -28.04
C LYS A 296 -34.05 13.86 -28.14
N ASP A 297 -33.67 14.79 -27.27
CA ASP A 297 -34.25 16.14 -27.21
C ASP A 297 -34.05 16.90 -28.53
N ASN A 298 -34.87 17.89 -28.88
CA ASN A 298 -34.64 18.67 -30.11
C ASN A 298 -33.54 19.73 -29.96
N VAL A 299 -33.23 20.13 -28.73
CA VAL A 299 -32.21 21.13 -28.42
C VAL A 299 -30.82 20.51 -28.44
N TYR A 300 -29.95 21.07 -29.27
CA TYR A 300 -28.59 20.58 -29.47
C TYR A 300 -27.76 20.55 -28.17
N GLU A 301 -27.84 21.61 -27.37
CA GLU A 301 -27.13 21.76 -26.10
C GLU A 301 -27.58 20.72 -25.06
N VAL A 302 -28.88 20.44 -25.01
CA VAL A 302 -29.48 19.41 -24.14
C VAL A 302 -28.96 18.03 -24.52
N ARG A 303 -28.90 17.70 -25.83
CA ARG A 303 -28.32 16.42 -26.29
C ARG A 303 -26.85 16.30 -25.91
N GLN A 304 -26.04 17.35 -26.05
CA GLN A 304 -24.64 17.32 -25.66
C GLN A 304 -24.49 17.09 -24.16
N ARG A 305 -25.22 17.84 -23.34
CA ARG A 305 -25.22 17.68 -21.87
C ARG A 305 -25.61 16.27 -21.45
N ALA A 306 -26.71 15.74 -21.99
CA ALA A 306 -27.17 14.38 -21.72
C ALA A 306 -26.11 13.33 -22.11
N THR A 307 -25.45 13.52 -23.26
CA THR A 307 -24.37 12.65 -23.73
C THR A 307 -23.15 12.70 -22.81
N VAL A 308 -22.76 13.89 -22.34
CA VAL A 308 -21.65 14.07 -21.39
C VAL A 308 -21.96 13.42 -20.04
N ILE A 309 -23.18 13.59 -19.51
CA ILE A 309 -23.61 12.95 -18.27
C ILE A 309 -23.60 11.43 -18.41
N TYR A 310 -24.09 10.89 -19.54
CA TYR A 310 -24.01 9.46 -19.86
C TYR A 310 -22.56 8.96 -19.83
N LEU A 311 -21.62 9.64 -20.49
CA LEU A 311 -20.21 9.23 -20.52
C LEU A 311 -19.56 9.29 -19.13
N ILE A 312 -19.89 10.29 -18.30
CA ILE A 312 -19.42 10.40 -16.92
C ILE A 312 -19.99 9.27 -16.05
N ASP A 313 -21.28 8.96 -16.18
CA ASP A 313 -21.96 7.90 -15.42
C ASP A 313 -21.49 6.50 -15.83
N VAL A 314 -21.43 6.20 -17.12
CA VAL A 314 -21.16 4.84 -17.62
C VAL A 314 -19.66 4.54 -17.66
N LEU A 315 -18.83 5.47 -18.14
CA LEU A 315 -17.40 5.25 -18.33
C LEU A 315 -16.54 5.83 -17.20
N ALA A 316 -17.15 6.44 -16.19
CA ALA A 316 -16.48 7.06 -15.04
C ALA A 316 -15.39 8.09 -15.45
N LEU A 317 -15.62 8.80 -16.58
CA LEU A 317 -14.74 9.87 -17.03
C LEU A 317 -14.72 11.03 -16.03
N ARG A 318 -13.60 11.78 -15.99
CA ARG A 318 -13.53 13.03 -15.23
C ARG A 318 -14.23 14.13 -16.03
N ALA A 319 -14.81 15.11 -15.33
CA ALA A 319 -15.51 16.24 -15.96
C ALA A 319 -14.65 16.92 -17.04
N GLY A 320 -13.41 17.28 -16.71
CA GLY A 320 -12.45 17.85 -17.67
C GLY A 320 -12.65 19.35 -17.86
N ASN A 321 -12.01 20.15 -17.01
CA ASN A 321 -11.96 21.60 -17.20
C ASN A 321 -11.03 21.92 -18.37
N GLU A 322 -11.28 23.04 -19.04
CA GLU A 322 -10.35 23.58 -20.02
C GLU A 322 -9.01 23.94 -19.36
N LYS A 323 -7.95 23.83 -20.15
CA LYS A 323 -6.57 24.10 -19.74
C LYS A 323 -5.96 25.09 -20.71
N GLY A 324 -5.14 26.01 -20.20
CA GLY A 324 -4.36 26.91 -21.03
C GLY A 324 -3.18 26.22 -21.71
N GLU A 325 -2.58 26.89 -22.70
CA GLU A 325 -1.39 26.45 -23.45
C GLU A 325 -0.15 26.24 -22.57
N ASP A 326 -0.18 26.78 -21.35
CA ASP A 326 0.88 26.72 -20.36
C ASP A 326 0.90 25.41 -19.54
N GLU A 327 -0.06 24.51 -19.77
CA GLU A 327 -0.20 23.21 -19.12
C GLU A 327 0.01 22.05 -20.11
N ALA A 328 0.22 20.83 -19.58
CA ALA A 328 0.22 19.64 -20.42
C ALA A 328 -1.17 19.41 -21.04
N ASP A 329 -1.21 19.22 -22.36
CA ASP A 329 -2.45 18.95 -23.10
C ASP A 329 -3.05 17.61 -22.63
N THR A 330 -4.11 17.73 -21.85
CA THR A 330 -4.81 16.62 -21.23
C THR A 330 -6.28 16.96 -21.15
N VAL A 331 -7.15 16.00 -21.46
CA VAL A 331 -8.59 16.25 -21.55
C VAL A 331 -9.40 15.41 -20.56
N GLY A 332 -10.62 15.86 -20.29
CA GLY A 332 -11.66 15.05 -19.66
C GLY A 332 -12.91 15.07 -20.55
N CYS A 333 -14.05 14.68 -19.99
CA CYS A 333 -15.27 14.44 -20.75
C CYS A 333 -15.78 15.67 -21.51
N CYS A 334 -15.85 16.84 -20.86
CA CYS A 334 -16.36 18.07 -21.46
C CYS A 334 -15.34 18.67 -22.44
N SER A 335 -14.04 18.49 -22.17
CA SER A 335 -12.95 18.96 -23.04
C SER A 335 -12.47 17.93 -24.09
N LEU A 336 -13.26 16.89 -24.37
CA LEU A 336 -12.97 15.98 -25.48
C LEU A 336 -12.96 16.76 -26.81
N ARG A 337 -12.15 16.30 -27.75
CA ARG A 337 -11.96 16.90 -29.08
C ARG A 337 -12.26 15.88 -30.15
N TYR A 338 -12.42 16.35 -31.38
CA TYR A 338 -12.77 15.52 -32.53
C TYR A 338 -11.88 14.27 -32.68
N GLU A 339 -10.57 14.40 -32.50
CA GLU A 339 -9.59 13.32 -32.69
C GLU A 339 -9.59 12.25 -31.60
N HIS A 340 -10.17 12.54 -30.43
CA HIS A 340 -10.11 11.65 -29.27
C HIS A 340 -11.10 10.49 -29.30
N VAL A 341 -12.03 10.50 -30.27
CA VAL A 341 -13.15 9.55 -30.33
C VAL A 341 -13.32 9.06 -31.76
N THR A 342 -13.12 7.77 -32.01
CA THR A 342 -13.38 7.12 -33.29
C THR A 342 -14.68 6.32 -33.21
N LEU A 343 -15.46 6.34 -34.30
CA LEU A 343 -16.76 5.66 -34.37
C LEU A 343 -16.66 4.44 -35.28
N GLU A 344 -16.96 3.27 -34.74
CA GLU A 344 -17.00 2.00 -35.44
C GLU A 344 -18.45 1.48 -35.46
N PRO A 345 -19.10 1.37 -36.65
CA PRO A 345 -20.43 0.79 -36.75
C PRO A 345 -20.48 -0.65 -36.22
N PRO A 346 -21.59 -1.10 -35.61
CA PRO A 346 -22.89 -0.41 -35.52
C PRO A 346 -23.05 0.58 -34.34
N CYS A 347 -22.33 0.40 -33.23
CA CYS A 347 -22.46 1.24 -32.03
C CYS A 347 -21.21 1.26 -31.13
N THR A 348 -20.03 1.00 -31.69
CA THR A 348 -18.77 0.95 -30.95
C THR A 348 -18.06 2.30 -30.99
N MET A 349 -17.68 2.81 -29.82
CA MET A 349 -16.87 4.02 -29.68
C MET A 349 -15.47 3.65 -29.17
N VAL A 350 -14.45 4.11 -29.89
CA VAL A 350 -13.05 3.97 -29.48
C VAL A 350 -12.56 5.31 -28.96
N PHE A 351 -12.25 5.38 -27.67
CA PHE A 351 -11.65 6.53 -27.02
C PHE A 351 -10.13 6.37 -26.99
N ASP A 352 -9.41 7.42 -27.37
CA ASP A 352 -7.95 7.47 -27.24
C ASP A 352 -7.48 8.90 -26.96
N PHE A 353 -7.14 9.18 -25.70
CA PHE A 353 -6.69 10.51 -25.29
C PHE A 353 -5.84 10.46 -24.03
N LEU A 354 -5.10 11.54 -23.76
CA LEU A 354 -4.35 11.71 -22.52
C LEU A 354 -5.23 12.38 -21.45
N GLY A 355 -5.53 11.66 -20.38
CA GLY A 355 -6.29 12.19 -19.25
C GLY A 355 -5.40 12.88 -18.21
N LYS A 356 -5.96 13.07 -17.00
CA LYS A 356 -5.21 13.60 -15.85
C LYS A 356 -3.87 12.88 -15.69
N ASP A 357 -2.82 13.66 -15.40
CA ASP A 357 -1.43 13.19 -15.23
C ASP A 357 -0.82 12.60 -16.52
N SER A 358 -1.39 12.93 -17.68
CA SER A 358 -1.02 12.43 -19.01
C SER A 358 -1.09 10.90 -19.11
N ILE A 359 -2.01 10.30 -18.35
CA ILE A 359 -2.29 8.86 -18.43
C ILE A 359 -3.25 8.62 -19.61
N ARG A 360 -2.81 7.82 -20.57
CA ARG A 360 -3.62 7.43 -21.73
C ARG A 360 -4.88 6.70 -21.28
N TYR A 361 -6.02 7.18 -21.74
CA TYR A 361 -7.29 6.47 -21.70
C TYR A 361 -7.53 5.90 -23.08
N TYR A 362 -7.35 4.59 -23.21
CA TYR A 362 -7.72 3.84 -24.40
C TYR A 362 -8.85 2.88 -24.02
N ASN A 363 -9.99 2.97 -24.69
CA ASN A 363 -11.12 2.09 -24.44
C ASN A 363 -11.98 1.94 -25.70
N SER A 364 -12.21 0.70 -26.12
CA SER A 364 -13.21 0.37 -27.15
C SER A 364 -14.44 -0.15 -26.43
N VAL A 365 -15.56 0.56 -26.56
CA VAL A 365 -16.78 0.29 -25.78
C VAL A 365 -18.01 0.42 -26.66
N GLU A 366 -18.89 -0.57 -26.54
CA GLU A 366 -20.23 -0.53 -27.11
C GLU A 366 -21.12 0.44 -26.31
N VAL A 367 -21.77 1.38 -27.00
CA VAL A 367 -22.60 2.41 -26.36
C VAL A 367 -24.05 2.32 -26.83
N ASP A 368 -24.94 3.00 -26.11
CA ASP A 368 -26.31 3.19 -26.55
C ASP A 368 -26.37 3.75 -27.98
N GLN A 369 -27.25 3.18 -28.81
CA GLN A 369 -27.35 3.54 -30.22
C GLN A 369 -27.64 5.04 -30.44
N GLN A 370 -28.41 5.67 -29.54
CA GLN A 370 -28.68 7.10 -29.60
C GLN A 370 -27.43 7.92 -29.26
N VAL A 371 -26.61 7.47 -28.31
CA VAL A 371 -25.32 8.10 -28.00
C VAL A 371 -24.39 8.04 -29.21
N PHE A 372 -24.28 6.88 -29.87
CA PHE A 372 -23.47 6.74 -31.08
C PHE A 372 -23.94 7.69 -32.20
N LYS A 373 -25.26 7.76 -32.45
CA LYS A 373 -25.86 8.69 -33.42
C LYS A 373 -25.58 10.16 -33.05
N ASN A 374 -25.70 10.51 -31.78
CA ASN A 374 -25.43 11.86 -31.29
C ASN A 374 -23.97 12.24 -31.48
N ILE A 375 -23.02 11.37 -31.14
CA ILE A 375 -21.60 11.65 -31.36
C ILE A 375 -21.29 11.78 -32.85
N LYS A 376 -21.86 10.91 -33.70
CA LYS A 376 -21.75 11.05 -35.16
C LYS A 376 -22.28 12.41 -35.63
N TYR A 377 -23.37 12.89 -35.04
CA TYR A 377 -23.94 14.20 -35.33
C TYR A 377 -23.04 15.34 -34.82
N PHE A 378 -22.52 15.25 -33.59
CA PHE A 378 -21.64 16.27 -32.99
C PHE A 378 -20.30 16.40 -33.70
N LYS A 379 -19.84 15.33 -34.36
CA LYS A 379 -18.64 15.36 -35.20
C LYS A 379 -18.88 15.98 -36.58
N LYS A 380 -20.13 16.23 -37.00
CA LYS A 380 -20.40 16.89 -38.30
C LYS A 380 -19.80 18.30 -38.29
N ASN A 381 -19.11 18.65 -39.37
CA ASN A 381 -18.46 19.95 -39.57
C ASN A 381 -17.37 20.32 -38.54
N LYS A 382 -16.81 19.34 -37.83
CA LYS A 382 -15.66 19.53 -36.93
C LYS A 382 -14.40 18.92 -37.51
N LYS A 383 -13.26 19.51 -37.20
CA LYS A 383 -11.91 19.04 -37.57
C LYS A 383 -11.08 18.74 -36.33
N VAL A 384 -9.91 18.15 -36.55
CA VAL A 384 -8.91 17.90 -35.49
C VAL A 384 -8.61 19.20 -34.75
N GLY A 385 -8.64 19.17 -33.43
CA GLY A 385 -8.48 20.32 -32.54
C GLY A 385 -9.80 20.92 -32.04
N ASP A 386 -10.92 20.72 -32.75
CA ASP A 386 -12.21 21.27 -32.32
C ASP A 386 -12.80 20.47 -31.14
N LEU A 387 -13.43 21.17 -30.20
CA LEU A 387 -14.15 20.56 -29.08
C LEU A 387 -15.29 19.69 -29.59
N LEU A 388 -15.38 18.46 -29.07
CA LEU A 388 -16.48 17.54 -29.37
C LEU A 388 -17.80 18.05 -28.79
N PHE A 389 -17.75 18.65 -27.59
CA PHE A 389 -18.88 19.31 -26.93
C PHE A 389 -18.60 20.81 -26.87
N ASP A 390 -19.13 21.55 -27.84
CA ASP A 390 -18.84 22.98 -28.07
C ASP A 390 -19.86 23.93 -27.43
N LYS A 391 -20.91 23.40 -26.79
CA LYS A 391 -22.01 24.19 -26.21
C LYS A 391 -22.13 24.05 -24.70
N LEU A 392 -21.16 23.43 -24.05
CA LEU A 392 -21.18 23.26 -22.59
C LEU A 392 -19.78 23.17 -22.04
N ASP A 393 -19.63 23.60 -20.79
CA ASP A 393 -18.44 23.37 -19.99
C ASP A 393 -18.75 22.54 -18.73
N THR A 394 -17.75 22.41 -17.86
CA THR A 394 -17.93 21.68 -16.59
C THR A 394 -18.85 22.39 -15.59
N ALA A 395 -18.94 23.71 -15.63
CA ALA A 395 -19.80 24.50 -14.75
C ALA A 395 -21.26 24.25 -15.11
N ASP A 396 -21.60 24.26 -16.41
CA ASP A 396 -22.95 23.98 -16.91
C ASP A 396 -23.44 22.59 -16.48
N VAL A 397 -22.58 21.57 -16.63
CA VAL A 397 -22.89 20.20 -16.20
C VAL A 397 -23.14 20.14 -14.69
N ASN A 398 -22.31 20.81 -13.88
CA ASN A 398 -22.46 20.80 -12.43
C ASN A 398 -23.68 21.61 -11.96
N GLN A 399 -24.04 22.69 -12.65
CA GLN A 399 -25.25 23.46 -12.39
C GLN A 399 -26.49 22.61 -12.65
N HIS A 400 -26.56 21.92 -13.79
CA HIS A 400 -27.66 21.01 -14.09
C HIS A 400 -27.72 19.85 -13.08
N LEU A 401 -26.59 19.21 -12.76
CA LEU A 401 -26.55 18.14 -11.77
C LEU A 401 -27.03 18.59 -10.38
N SER A 402 -26.74 19.83 -9.99
CA SER A 402 -27.17 20.38 -8.71
C SER A 402 -28.70 20.50 -8.56
N THR A 403 -29.45 20.50 -9.67
CA THR A 403 -30.93 20.51 -9.66
C THR A 403 -31.53 19.20 -9.12
N TYR A 404 -30.84 18.07 -9.28
CA TYR A 404 -31.28 16.78 -8.75
C TYR A 404 -31.04 16.63 -7.25
N MET A 405 -29.93 17.20 -6.78
CA MET A 405 -29.49 17.11 -5.39
C MET A 405 -28.49 18.22 -5.10
N LYS A 406 -28.71 18.97 -4.02
CA LYS A 406 -27.80 20.03 -3.55
C LYS A 406 -26.37 19.51 -3.44
N GLY A 407 -25.44 20.14 -4.15
CA GLY A 407 -24.03 19.80 -4.14
C GLY A 407 -23.65 18.52 -4.91
N LEU A 408 -24.53 18.02 -5.78
CA LEU A 408 -24.20 16.99 -6.76
C LEU A 408 -23.33 17.58 -7.87
N THR A 409 -22.22 16.92 -8.16
CA THR A 409 -21.28 17.31 -9.22
C THR A 409 -20.83 16.08 -9.99
N ALA A 410 -20.25 16.27 -11.17
CA ALA A 410 -19.69 15.18 -11.99
C ALA A 410 -18.70 14.29 -11.21
N LYS A 411 -17.97 14.86 -10.25
CA LYS A 411 -17.02 14.12 -9.41
C LYS A 411 -17.71 13.07 -8.52
N VAL A 412 -18.95 13.31 -8.09
CA VAL A 412 -19.70 12.40 -7.22
C VAL A 412 -19.98 11.07 -7.92
N PHE A 413 -20.23 11.08 -9.23
CA PHE A 413 -20.43 9.86 -10.03
C PHE A 413 -19.22 8.92 -9.95
N ARG A 414 -17.98 9.45 -10.02
CA ARG A 414 -16.78 8.61 -9.91
C ARG A 414 -16.68 7.93 -8.54
N THR A 415 -17.01 8.64 -7.45
CA THR A 415 -17.03 8.05 -6.09
C THR A 415 -18.16 7.04 -5.94
N TYR A 416 -19.35 7.34 -6.47
CA TYR A 416 -20.50 6.43 -6.48
C TYR A 416 -20.17 5.14 -7.24
N ASN A 417 -19.74 5.24 -8.50
CA ASN A 417 -19.40 4.11 -9.35
C ASN A 417 -18.27 3.27 -8.75
N ALA A 418 -17.21 3.91 -8.24
CA ALA A 418 -16.11 3.19 -7.59
C ALA A 418 -16.59 2.41 -6.35
N SER A 419 -17.36 3.05 -5.46
CA SER A 419 -17.86 2.39 -4.24
C SER A 419 -18.88 1.30 -4.56
N HIS A 420 -19.76 1.53 -5.53
CA HIS A 420 -20.79 0.58 -5.93
C HIS A 420 -20.20 -0.65 -6.62
N THR A 421 -19.31 -0.45 -7.61
CA THR A 421 -18.57 -1.53 -8.27
C THR A 421 -17.73 -2.31 -7.27
N PHE A 422 -17.04 -1.63 -6.35
CA PHE A 422 -16.26 -2.32 -5.32
C PHE A 422 -17.15 -3.24 -4.47
N GLN A 423 -18.30 -2.74 -4.02
CA GLN A 423 -19.24 -3.52 -3.22
C GLN A 423 -19.72 -4.78 -3.98
N GLU A 424 -20.10 -4.63 -5.25
CA GLU A 424 -20.60 -5.74 -6.05
C GLU A 424 -19.52 -6.78 -6.37
N GLN A 425 -18.34 -6.34 -6.79
CA GLN A 425 -17.23 -7.25 -7.12
C GLN A 425 -16.71 -7.94 -5.87
N LEU A 426 -16.64 -7.23 -4.74
CA LEU A 426 -16.24 -7.83 -3.47
C LEU A 426 -17.22 -8.93 -3.05
N ALA A 427 -18.52 -8.73 -3.24
CA ALA A 427 -19.53 -9.77 -2.98
C ALA A 427 -19.36 -10.97 -3.92
N LYS A 428 -19.19 -10.75 -5.23
CA LYS A 428 -18.99 -11.80 -6.24
C LYS A 428 -17.72 -12.62 -5.96
N GLU A 429 -16.59 -11.96 -5.75
CA GLU A 429 -15.32 -12.64 -5.47
C GLU A 429 -15.36 -13.37 -4.13
N THR A 430 -16.00 -12.80 -3.10
CA THR A 430 -16.20 -13.48 -1.81
C THR A 430 -17.07 -14.73 -1.95
N ALA A 431 -18.12 -14.70 -2.78
CA ALA A 431 -18.97 -15.87 -3.04
C ALA A 431 -18.16 -17.03 -3.64
N LYS A 432 -17.27 -16.75 -4.61
CA LYS A 432 -16.35 -17.74 -5.19
C LYS A 432 -15.39 -18.34 -4.16
N VAL A 433 -15.02 -17.59 -3.12
CA VAL A 433 -14.19 -18.10 -2.01
C VAL A 433 -15.03 -18.96 -1.05
N ARG A 434 -16.29 -18.57 -0.81
CA ARG A 434 -17.23 -19.32 0.02
C ARG A 434 -17.55 -20.70 -0.53
N GLU A 435 -17.71 -20.81 -1.85
CA GLU A 435 -17.89 -22.10 -2.54
C GLU A 435 -16.68 -23.02 -2.38
N ARG A 436 -15.46 -22.45 -2.42
CA ARG A 436 -14.21 -23.21 -2.28
C ARG A 436 -13.84 -23.55 -0.83
N HIS A 437 -14.30 -22.77 0.14
CA HIS A 437 -13.98 -22.93 1.56
C HIS A 437 -15.24 -22.98 2.46
N PRO A 438 -16.21 -23.87 2.22
CA PRO A 438 -17.48 -23.89 2.94
C PRO A 438 -17.31 -24.10 4.46
N ALA A 439 -16.34 -24.93 4.87
CA ALA A 439 -16.05 -25.21 6.28
C ALA A 439 -15.64 -23.95 7.07
N TYR A 440 -14.89 -23.04 6.45
CA TYR A 440 -14.50 -21.78 7.08
C TYR A 440 -15.73 -20.90 7.38
N PHE A 441 -16.64 -20.80 6.41
CA PHE A 441 -17.87 -20.01 6.56
C PHE A 441 -18.89 -20.66 7.50
N ALA A 442 -18.87 -21.98 7.67
CA ALA A 442 -19.67 -22.67 8.68
C ALA A 442 -19.18 -22.35 10.10
N MET A 443 -17.86 -22.37 10.33
CA MET A 443 -17.25 -22.04 11.63
C MET A 443 -17.45 -20.57 12.02
N THR A 444 -17.37 -19.66 11.05
CA THR A 444 -17.51 -18.21 11.26
C THR A 444 -18.96 -17.72 11.26
N GLY A 445 -19.87 -18.48 10.63
CA GLY A 445 -21.28 -18.14 10.44
C GLY A 445 -22.22 -18.64 11.54
N ALA A 446 -21.75 -19.45 12.48
CA ALA A 446 -22.49 -19.74 13.70
C ALA A 446 -22.58 -18.45 14.52
N GLU A 447 -23.75 -17.80 14.47
CA GLU A 447 -24.11 -16.70 15.35
C GLU A 447 -23.66 -17.05 16.78
N LYS A 448 -23.00 -16.10 17.45
CA LYS A 448 -22.83 -16.11 18.89
C LYS A 448 -24.22 -16.18 19.54
N LYS A 449 -24.87 -17.34 19.55
CA LYS A 449 -25.90 -17.65 20.54
C LYS A 449 -25.16 -17.77 21.84
N GLY A 450 -25.35 -16.77 22.70
CA GLY A 450 -24.75 -16.71 24.02
C GLY A 450 -24.86 -18.05 24.73
N LYS A 451 -23.71 -18.68 24.90
CA LYS A 451 -23.41 -19.46 26.10
C LYS A 451 -22.04 -18.98 26.53
N GLU A 452 -22.03 -17.98 27.41
CA GLU A 452 -20.97 -17.91 28.40
C GLU A 452 -20.80 -19.32 28.97
N PRO A 453 -19.57 -19.84 29.08
CA PRO A 453 -19.36 -21.08 29.80
C PRO A 453 -19.77 -20.81 31.26
N LYS A 454 -20.95 -21.31 31.65
CA LYS A 454 -21.33 -21.39 33.06
C LYS A 454 -20.19 -22.12 33.77
N ALA A 455 -19.50 -21.41 34.65
CA ALA A 455 -18.61 -22.00 35.63
C ALA A 455 -19.43 -23.02 36.43
N LYS A 456 -19.27 -24.31 36.11
CA LYS A 456 -19.79 -25.37 36.97
C LYS A 456 -18.93 -25.39 38.23
N GLY A 457 -19.62 -25.22 39.35
CA GLY A 457 -19.04 -25.18 40.69
C GLY A 457 -18.17 -26.39 40.99
N LYS A 458 -17.18 -26.13 41.84
CA LYS A 458 -16.50 -27.16 42.64
C LYS A 458 -17.56 -27.86 43.48
N GLU A 459 -17.78 -29.13 43.21
CA GLU A 459 -18.45 -30.01 44.14
C GLU A 459 -17.54 -31.23 44.33
N ASP A 460 -17.15 -31.43 45.57
CA ASP A 460 -16.20 -32.42 46.02
C ASP A 460 -16.66 -33.84 45.67
N ARG A 461 -15.88 -34.55 44.85
CA ARG A 461 -15.95 -36.01 44.76
C ARG A 461 -14.64 -36.61 45.22
N LYS A 462 -14.65 -37.02 46.49
CA LYS A 462 -13.79 -38.06 47.07
C LYS A 462 -13.84 -39.29 46.15
N ILE A 463 -12.72 -39.64 45.54
CA ILE A 463 -12.53 -40.96 44.91
C ILE A 463 -11.37 -41.62 45.65
N LYS A 464 -11.68 -42.75 46.29
CA LYS A 464 -10.71 -43.65 46.90
C LYS A 464 -9.74 -44.15 45.83
N GLU A 465 -8.45 -44.12 46.16
CA GLU A 465 -7.40 -44.79 45.42
C GLU A 465 -7.61 -46.30 45.47
N GLU A 466 -7.67 -46.95 44.31
CA GLU A 466 -7.23 -48.33 44.10
C GLU A 466 -7.12 -48.59 42.58
N GLY A 467 -5.94 -49.01 42.11
CA GLY A 467 -5.76 -49.80 40.87
C GLY A 467 -5.59 -49.09 39.50
N GLY A 468 -4.33 -48.87 39.10
CA GLY A 468 -3.79 -49.23 37.77
C GLY A 468 -4.36 -48.71 36.43
N SER A 469 -3.82 -47.59 35.92
CA SER A 469 -3.35 -47.39 34.52
C SER A 469 -4.27 -47.56 33.26
N PRO A 470 -5.44 -46.87 33.15
CA PRO A 470 -5.97 -46.51 31.81
C PRO A 470 -6.37 -45.02 31.67
N ALA A 471 -6.56 -44.29 32.77
CA ALA A 471 -7.11 -42.92 32.76
C ALA A 471 -6.14 -41.86 32.20
N LYS A 472 -4.83 -41.98 32.49
CA LYS A 472 -3.80 -41.06 31.96
C LYS A 472 -3.59 -41.17 30.45
N LYS A 473 -3.75 -42.38 29.87
CA LYS A 473 -3.68 -42.58 28.41
C LYS A 473 -4.90 -41.99 27.70
N ARG A 474 -6.10 -42.15 28.28
CA ARG A 474 -7.34 -41.57 27.73
C ARG A 474 -7.32 -40.03 27.72
N ALA A 475 -6.90 -39.41 28.82
CA ALA A 475 -6.77 -37.95 28.92
C ALA A 475 -5.71 -37.38 27.95
N LYS A 476 -4.56 -38.06 27.77
CA LYS A 476 -3.52 -37.64 26.81
C LYS A 476 -3.97 -37.74 25.35
N VAL A 477 -4.77 -38.77 25.02
CA VAL A 477 -5.34 -38.96 23.68
C VAL A 477 -6.44 -37.93 23.37
N GLU A 478 -7.25 -37.54 24.36
CA GLU A 478 -8.23 -36.45 24.22
C GLU A 478 -7.56 -35.07 24.03
N ASP A 479 -6.46 -34.78 24.74
CA ASP A 479 -5.67 -33.55 24.54
C ASP A 479 -4.94 -33.50 23.18
N ASP A 480 -4.45 -34.65 22.67
CA ASP A 480 -3.77 -34.71 21.36
C ASP A 480 -4.77 -34.60 20.19
N ALA A 481 -5.97 -35.19 20.31
CA ALA A 481 -7.03 -35.07 19.32
C ALA A 481 -7.53 -33.62 19.19
N THR A 482 -7.76 -32.95 20.32
CA THR A 482 -8.17 -31.53 20.34
C THR A 482 -7.06 -30.60 19.81
N MET A 483 -5.78 -30.94 19.99
CA MET A 483 -4.68 -30.18 19.39
C MET A 483 -4.61 -30.34 17.87
N GLN A 484 -4.87 -31.54 17.33
CA GLN A 484 -4.91 -31.79 15.89
C GLN A 484 -6.09 -31.07 15.22
N GLU A 485 -7.27 -31.08 15.83
CA GLU A 485 -8.44 -30.32 15.36
C GLU A 485 -8.14 -28.81 15.29
N ARG A 486 -7.59 -28.23 16.36
CA ARG A 486 -7.19 -26.81 16.39
C ARG A 486 -6.20 -26.45 15.28
N ARG A 487 -5.28 -27.36 14.93
CA ARG A 487 -4.31 -27.14 13.85
C ARG A 487 -4.96 -27.21 12.47
N MET A 488 -5.88 -28.14 12.27
CA MET A 488 -6.65 -28.24 11.02
C MET A 488 -7.51 -26.99 10.82
N GLU A 489 -8.20 -26.54 11.86
CA GLU A 489 -8.98 -25.28 11.84
C GLU A 489 -8.09 -24.07 11.54
N ALA A 490 -6.90 -23.98 12.15
CA ALA A 490 -5.96 -22.90 11.89
C ALA A 490 -5.45 -22.90 10.43
N LYS A 491 -5.18 -24.08 9.85
CA LYS A 491 -4.81 -24.22 8.43
C LYS A 491 -5.95 -23.73 7.53
N LEU A 492 -7.16 -24.25 7.75
CA LEU A 492 -8.35 -23.88 7.00
C LEU A 492 -8.61 -22.37 7.05
N ARG A 493 -8.51 -21.76 8.24
CA ARG A 493 -8.65 -20.32 8.44
C ARG A 493 -7.63 -19.52 7.64
N LYS A 494 -6.36 -19.94 7.66
CA LYS A 494 -5.28 -19.25 6.95
C LYS A 494 -5.42 -19.34 5.44
N ASP A 495 -5.83 -20.49 4.92
CA ASP A 495 -6.03 -20.70 3.49
C ASP A 495 -7.23 -19.87 2.99
N ALA A 496 -8.35 -19.89 3.72
CA ALA A 496 -9.52 -19.07 3.41
C ALA A 496 -9.20 -17.56 3.50
N GLU A 497 -8.50 -17.11 4.55
CA GLU A 497 -8.08 -15.71 4.70
C GLU A 497 -7.19 -15.25 3.54
N THR A 498 -6.26 -16.10 3.10
CA THR A 498 -5.39 -15.81 1.93
C THR A 498 -6.22 -15.63 0.66
N ALA A 499 -7.19 -16.52 0.43
CA ALA A 499 -8.10 -16.42 -0.71
C ALA A 499 -9.00 -15.17 -0.64
N LEU A 500 -9.48 -14.80 0.55
CA LEU A 500 -10.28 -13.61 0.79
C LEU A 500 -9.52 -12.31 0.53
N VAL A 501 -8.25 -12.23 0.95
CA VAL A 501 -7.39 -11.06 0.67
C VAL A 501 -7.15 -10.92 -0.83
N LEU A 502 -6.98 -12.02 -1.56
CA LEU A 502 -6.86 -12.00 -3.01
C LEU A 502 -8.16 -11.52 -3.68
N ALA A 503 -9.31 -12.04 -3.24
CA ALA A 503 -10.64 -11.60 -3.67
C ALA A 503 -10.85 -10.08 -3.46
N TYR A 504 -10.44 -9.56 -2.30
CA TYR A 504 -10.48 -8.13 -2.01
C TYR A 504 -9.64 -7.30 -2.98
N ASN A 505 -8.43 -7.76 -3.29
CA ASN A 505 -7.54 -7.04 -4.22
C ASN A 505 -8.07 -7.09 -5.66
N ARG A 506 -8.68 -8.20 -6.10
CA ARG A 506 -9.35 -8.31 -7.40
C ARG A 506 -10.53 -7.36 -7.52
N ALA A 507 -11.40 -7.31 -6.51
CA ALA A 507 -12.51 -6.36 -6.49
C ALA A 507 -12.03 -4.90 -6.57
N ASN A 508 -10.92 -4.56 -5.89
CA ASN A 508 -10.34 -3.22 -6.00
C ASN A 508 -9.63 -2.97 -7.34
N ARG A 509 -9.11 -4.01 -7.98
CA ARG A 509 -8.51 -3.92 -9.33
C ARG A 509 -9.56 -3.53 -10.35
N ASP A 510 -10.75 -4.11 -10.30
CA ASP A 510 -11.85 -3.76 -11.20
C ASP A 510 -12.24 -2.28 -11.07
N VAL A 511 -12.25 -1.76 -9.85
CA VAL A 511 -12.47 -0.32 -9.58
C VAL A 511 -11.34 0.53 -10.16
N ALA A 512 -10.09 0.07 -10.01
CA ALA A 512 -8.93 0.77 -10.56
C ALA A 512 -8.96 0.80 -12.09
N VAL A 513 -9.38 -0.29 -12.74
CA VAL A 513 -9.59 -0.37 -14.19
C VAL A 513 -10.69 0.59 -14.62
N LEU A 514 -11.86 0.56 -13.97
CA LEU A 514 -12.96 1.50 -14.23
C LEU A 514 -12.52 2.97 -14.12
N CYS A 515 -11.68 3.30 -13.14
CA CYS A 515 -11.19 4.65 -12.92
C CYS A 515 -9.95 5.04 -13.75
N ASN A 516 -9.48 4.15 -14.63
CA ASN A 516 -8.24 4.25 -15.37
C ASN A 516 -7.01 4.58 -14.49
N HIS A 517 -6.89 3.95 -13.33
CA HIS A 517 -5.75 4.08 -12.43
C HIS A 517 -4.62 3.13 -12.88
N GLN A 518 -3.78 3.62 -13.78
CA GLN A 518 -2.67 2.87 -14.34
C GLN A 518 -1.34 3.14 -13.61
N ARG A 519 -0.40 2.20 -13.77
CA ARG A 519 1.03 2.39 -13.47
C ARG A 519 1.88 1.69 -14.52
N SER A 520 3.07 2.21 -14.78
CA SER A 520 4.05 1.51 -15.62
C SER A 520 4.52 0.23 -14.93
N VAL A 521 4.75 -0.83 -15.72
CA VAL A 521 5.37 -2.05 -15.21
C VAL A 521 6.78 -1.72 -14.70
N SER A 522 7.12 -2.20 -13.51
CA SER A 522 8.46 -2.02 -12.93
C SER A 522 9.51 -2.67 -13.82
N LYS A 523 10.66 -2.00 -14.03
CA LYS A 523 11.79 -2.58 -14.78
C LYS A 523 12.29 -3.90 -14.17
N ASN A 524 12.12 -4.07 -12.85
CA ASN A 524 12.54 -5.26 -12.13
C ASN A 524 11.42 -6.31 -12.01
N HIS A 525 10.27 -6.13 -12.68
CA HIS A 525 9.12 -7.01 -12.51
C HIS A 525 9.42 -8.46 -12.88
N ALA A 526 10.06 -8.69 -14.04
CA ALA A 526 10.44 -10.04 -14.49
C ALA A 526 11.38 -10.73 -13.50
N LEU A 527 12.42 -10.02 -13.02
CA LEU A 527 13.34 -10.53 -11.99
C LEU A 527 12.61 -10.88 -10.68
N GLN A 528 11.67 -10.02 -10.25
CA GLN A 528 10.86 -10.27 -9.06
C GLN A 528 9.94 -11.49 -9.24
N MET A 529 9.32 -11.66 -10.40
CA MET A 529 8.48 -12.85 -10.69
C MET A 529 9.32 -14.12 -10.75
N GLY A 530 10.51 -14.07 -11.36
CA GLY A 530 11.48 -15.16 -11.38
C GLY A 530 11.84 -15.63 -9.97
N ARG A 531 12.20 -14.69 -9.08
CA ARG A 531 12.51 -15.02 -7.66
C ARG A 531 11.35 -15.66 -6.91
N ILE A 532 10.13 -15.20 -7.17
CA ILE A 532 8.94 -15.78 -6.53
C ILE A 532 8.69 -17.19 -7.07
N ALA A 533 8.88 -17.42 -8.38
CA ALA A 533 8.80 -18.73 -8.99
C ALA A 533 9.89 -19.68 -8.43
N ASP A 534 11.13 -19.22 -8.32
CA ASP A 534 12.23 -19.96 -7.69
C ASP A 534 11.92 -20.31 -6.23
N LYS A 535 11.33 -19.39 -5.48
CA LYS A 535 10.89 -19.65 -4.11
C LYS A 535 9.81 -20.73 -4.05
N ILE A 536 8.85 -20.73 -4.98
CA ILE A 536 7.84 -21.78 -5.09
C ILE A 536 8.50 -23.12 -5.44
N ARG A 537 9.44 -23.14 -6.40
CA ARG A 537 10.20 -24.34 -6.75
C ARG A 537 10.99 -24.89 -5.56
N GLY A 538 11.71 -24.04 -4.83
CA GLY A 538 12.44 -24.43 -3.62
C GLY A 538 11.53 -25.02 -2.53
N LEU A 539 10.37 -24.41 -2.29
CA LEU A 539 9.37 -24.97 -1.35
C LEU A 539 8.82 -26.32 -1.82
N LYS A 540 8.67 -26.53 -3.14
CA LYS A 540 8.28 -27.83 -3.69
C LYS A 540 9.38 -28.89 -3.54
N VAL A 541 10.65 -28.51 -3.66
CA VAL A 541 11.78 -29.42 -3.36
C VAL A 541 11.72 -29.87 -1.90
N GLU A 542 11.52 -28.93 -0.96
CA GLU A 542 11.36 -29.25 0.46
C GLU A 542 10.16 -30.20 0.69
N ARG A 543 9.02 -29.92 0.05
CA ARG A 543 7.84 -30.77 0.09
C ARG A 543 8.11 -32.17 -0.45
N ARG A 544 8.82 -32.29 -1.59
CA ARG A 544 9.24 -33.56 -2.21
C ARG A 544 10.08 -34.39 -1.25
N ARG A 545 11.03 -33.74 -0.56
CA ARG A 545 11.92 -34.39 0.41
C ARG A 545 11.17 -34.90 1.64
N LEU A 546 10.35 -34.06 2.26
CA LEU A 546 9.53 -34.43 3.42
C LEU A 546 8.59 -35.60 3.12
N ARG A 547 8.05 -35.68 1.89
CA ARG A 547 7.23 -36.82 1.46
C ARG A 547 8.05 -38.11 1.35
N ARG A 548 9.26 -38.04 0.79
CA ARG A 548 10.17 -39.19 0.74
C ARG A 548 10.59 -39.65 2.13
N GLU A 549 10.87 -38.73 3.05
CA GLU A 549 11.11 -39.03 4.48
C GLU A 549 9.93 -39.78 5.10
N GLY A 550 8.70 -39.30 4.86
CA GLY A 550 7.48 -39.97 5.34
C GLY A 550 7.31 -41.38 4.79
N PHE A 551 7.61 -41.59 3.50
CA PHE A 551 7.58 -42.91 2.86
C PHE A 551 8.63 -43.87 3.42
N ALA A 552 9.82 -43.38 3.75
CA ALA A 552 10.91 -44.17 4.31
C ALA A 552 10.63 -44.66 5.74
N ILE A 553 9.79 -43.94 6.51
CA ILE A 553 9.42 -44.34 7.88
C ILE A 553 8.31 -45.39 7.86
N ASP A 554 7.15 -45.07 7.28
CA ASP A 554 6.01 -45.97 7.11
C ASP A 554 5.04 -45.36 6.10
N LYS A 555 5.16 -45.80 4.84
CA LYS A 555 4.33 -45.31 3.73
C LYS A 555 2.83 -45.51 3.96
N LYS A 556 2.41 -46.64 4.54
CA LYS A 556 0.99 -46.97 4.73
C LYS A 556 0.38 -46.07 5.80
N LYS A 557 1.08 -45.87 6.91
CA LYS A 557 0.63 -45.00 8.01
C LYS A 557 0.69 -43.52 7.63
N PHE A 558 1.73 -43.09 6.90
CA PHE A 558 1.87 -41.72 6.42
C PHE A 558 0.72 -41.30 5.47
N LEU A 559 0.35 -42.17 4.53
CA LEU A 559 -0.70 -41.89 3.56
C LEU A 559 -2.12 -42.06 4.11
N LYS A 560 -2.30 -42.69 5.28
CA LYS A 560 -3.60 -42.85 5.93
C LYS A 560 -4.13 -41.46 6.35
N GLY A 561 -5.13 -40.96 5.62
CA GLY A 561 -5.69 -39.62 5.82
C GLY A 561 -4.96 -38.49 5.08
N ASN A 562 -3.88 -38.78 4.33
CA ASN A 562 -3.08 -37.78 3.58
C ASN A 562 -2.73 -38.28 2.17
N SER A 563 -3.70 -38.88 1.47
CA SER A 563 -3.49 -39.49 0.15
C SER A 563 -3.02 -38.50 -0.92
N GLU A 564 -3.23 -37.20 -0.72
CA GLU A 564 -2.73 -36.14 -1.59
C GLU A 564 -1.20 -36.15 -1.75
N TYR A 565 -0.46 -36.56 -0.70
CA TYR A 565 0.99 -36.67 -0.73
C TYR A 565 1.51 -37.89 -1.49
N ALA A 566 0.64 -38.73 -2.07
CA ALA A 566 1.06 -39.79 -2.98
C ALA A 566 1.50 -39.25 -4.35
N LYS A 567 0.92 -38.14 -4.83
CA LYS A 567 1.11 -37.63 -6.21
C LYS A 567 2.47 -36.98 -6.40
N ALA A 568 3.35 -37.47 -7.28
CA ALA A 568 4.68 -36.88 -7.49
C ALA A 568 4.62 -35.39 -7.91
N GLU A 569 5.62 -34.59 -7.52
CA GLU A 569 5.82 -33.25 -8.09
C GLU A 569 6.38 -33.40 -9.50
N SER A 570 5.52 -33.42 -10.51
CA SER A 570 5.88 -33.67 -11.91
C SER A 570 6.48 -32.46 -12.62
N ASP A 571 6.45 -31.27 -12.01
CA ASP A 571 6.89 -30.01 -12.61
C ASP A 571 8.23 -29.50 -12.07
N LEU A 572 9.00 -30.37 -11.40
CA LEU A 572 10.37 -30.07 -10.95
C LEU A 572 11.39 -30.69 -11.91
N ASP A 573 12.27 -29.85 -12.43
CA ASP A 573 13.43 -30.23 -13.23
C ASP A 573 14.58 -30.68 -12.30
N ASP A 574 15.06 -31.92 -12.46
CA ASP A 574 16.08 -32.48 -11.57
C ASP A 574 17.45 -31.78 -11.68
N ALA A 575 17.80 -31.20 -12.84
CA ALA A 575 19.01 -30.40 -13.00
C ALA A 575 18.91 -29.06 -12.25
N TRP A 576 17.74 -28.42 -12.30
CA TRP A 576 17.47 -27.21 -11.50
C TRP A 576 17.55 -27.51 -9.99
N VAL A 577 17.01 -28.65 -9.55
CA VAL A 577 17.07 -29.04 -8.13
C VAL A 577 18.51 -29.20 -7.66
N GLU A 578 19.36 -29.84 -8.46
CA GLU A 578 20.79 -29.97 -8.17
C GLU A 578 21.48 -28.62 -8.01
N GLU A 579 21.27 -27.70 -8.96
CA GLU A 579 21.85 -26.36 -8.91
C GLU A 579 21.36 -25.57 -7.69
N TYR A 580 20.06 -25.66 -7.39
CA TYR A 580 19.45 -25.02 -6.23
C TYR A 580 20.03 -25.53 -4.91
N GLU A 581 20.18 -26.84 -4.76
CA GLU A 581 20.77 -27.48 -3.57
C GLU A 581 22.24 -27.10 -3.39
N LYS A 582 23.04 -27.16 -4.47
CA LYS A 582 24.44 -26.71 -4.47
C LYS A 582 24.53 -25.24 -4.04
N GLY A 583 23.70 -24.37 -4.61
CA GLY A 583 23.67 -22.95 -4.27
C GLY A 583 23.25 -22.67 -2.81
N LEU A 584 22.38 -23.50 -2.21
CA LEU A 584 22.05 -23.40 -0.79
C LEU A 584 23.24 -23.79 0.11
N ILE A 585 23.96 -24.85 -0.26
CA ILE A 585 25.15 -25.31 0.47
C ILE A 585 26.26 -24.28 0.36
N GLU A 586 26.55 -23.78 -0.84
CA GLU A 586 27.59 -22.77 -1.08
C GLU A 586 27.31 -21.49 -0.29
N LYS A 587 26.10 -20.94 -0.36
CA LYS A 587 25.72 -19.76 0.46
C LYS A 587 25.82 -19.99 1.96
N ALA A 588 25.48 -21.20 2.43
CA ALA A 588 25.61 -21.53 3.84
C ALA A 588 27.09 -21.68 4.25
N ARG A 589 27.92 -22.24 3.38
CA ARG A 589 29.36 -22.37 3.55
C ARG A 589 30.04 -21.01 3.62
N GLU A 590 29.79 -20.13 2.66
CA GLU A 590 30.32 -18.76 2.65
C GLU A 590 29.97 -18.00 3.94
N ARG A 591 28.71 -18.09 4.39
CA ARG A 591 28.27 -17.43 5.65
C ARG A 591 28.99 -17.99 6.87
N LEU A 592 29.20 -19.30 6.93
CA LEU A 592 29.93 -19.94 8.03
C LEU A 592 31.42 -19.57 7.98
N GLU A 593 32.04 -19.56 6.81
CA GLU A 593 33.44 -19.15 6.63
C GLU A 593 33.66 -17.68 7.02
N LEU A 594 32.77 -16.78 6.61
CA LEU A 594 32.76 -15.37 7.05
C LEU A 594 32.59 -15.23 8.56
N ALA A 595 31.69 -16.02 9.17
CA ALA A 595 31.48 -16.01 10.61
C ALA A 595 32.71 -16.54 11.37
N ILE A 596 33.36 -17.58 10.86
CA ILE A 596 34.61 -18.14 11.41
C ILE A 596 35.72 -17.11 11.32
N ALA A 597 35.91 -16.47 10.17
CA ALA A 597 36.90 -15.42 9.98
C ALA A 597 36.68 -14.24 10.96
N SER A 598 35.42 -13.83 11.14
CA SER A 598 35.06 -12.78 12.10
C SER A 598 35.30 -13.19 13.56
N ALA A 599 35.10 -14.46 13.90
CA ALA A 599 35.33 -14.99 15.25
C ALA A 599 36.82 -15.15 15.57
N LYS A 600 37.66 -15.45 14.56
CA LYS A 600 39.12 -15.55 14.68
C LYS A 600 39.80 -14.19 14.89
N HIS A 601 39.31 -13.13 14.25
CA HIS A 601 40.02 -11.84 14.19
C HIS A 601 39.38 -10.68 14.98
N GLY A 602 38.35 -10.93 15.80
CA GLY A 602 37.81 -9.92 16.73
C GLY A 602 37.24 -8.65 16.06
N GLY A 603 36.85 -8.71 14.78
CA GLY A 603 36.37 -7.56 14.02
C GLY A 603 36.15 -7.86 12.53
N LYS A 604 35.36 -7.00 11.85
CA LYS A 604 34.85 -7.20 10.47
C LYS A 604 35.99 -7.35 9.44
N PRO A 605 35.91 -8.30 8.48
CA PRO A 605 36.97 -8.53 7.49
C PRO A 605 37.17 -7.33 6.53
N PRO A 606 38.40 -7.11 6.02
CA PRO A 606 38.66 -6.13 4.97
C PRO A 606 38.14 -6.67 3.63
N GLY A 607 37.38 -5.85 2.90
CA GLY A 607 37.00 -6.15 1.50
C GLY A 607 35.70 -6.92 1.31
N ALA A 608 34.55 -6.32 1.69
CA ALA A 608 33.29 -6.64 1.03
C ALA A 608 33.02 -5.56 -0.02
N SER A 609 33.51 -5.77 -1.23
CA SER A 609 33.03 -5.05 -2.41
C SER A 609 31.55 -5.37 -2.59
N ALA A 610 30.73 -4.32 -2.56
CA ALA A 610 29.32 -4.43 -2.82
C ALA A 610 29.08 -4.59 -4.33
N SER A 611 28.87 -5.82 -4.78
CA SER A 611 28.06 -6.11 -5.97
C SER A 611 26.96 -7.08 -5.57
N GLY A 612 25.73 -6.81 -6.01
CA GLY A 612 24.55 -7.58 -5.63
C GLY A 612 23.63 -6.82 -4.68
N ALA A 613 22.87 -5.88 -5.25
CA ALA A 613 21.61 -5.47 -4.64
C ALA A 613 20.72 -6.71 -4.50
N ASP A 614 20.20 -6.96 -3.30
CA ASP A 614 18.80 -7.33 -3.03
C ASP A 614 18.66 -7.74 -1.56
N ALA A 615 18.07 -6.82 -0.78
CA ALA A 615 17.72 -7.04 0.61
C ALA A 615 16.26 -7.54 0.67
N ASP A 616 16.09 -8.83 0.92
CA ASP A 616 14.90 -9.34 1.61
C ASP A 616 15.14 -9.14 3.12
N GLU A 617 14.32 -8.28 3.73
CA GLU A 617 14.18 -8.19 5.19
C GLU A 617 13.40 -9.42 5.67
N GLU A 618 14.11 -10.36 6.32
CA GLU A 618 13.51 -11.33 7.23
C GLU A 618 14.01 -11.01 8.64
N GLU A 619 13.07 -10.67 9.54
CA GLU A 619 13.33 -10.33 10.93
C GLU A 619 13.98 -11.51 11.67
N GLY A 620 15.25 -11.35 12.02
CA GLY A 620 15.94 -12.14 13.04
C GLY A 620 16.75 -11.21 13.93
N ARG A 621 16.21 -10.83 15.09
CA ARG A 621 16.91 -10.04 16.11
C ARG A 621 18.15 -10.80 16.61
N GLY A 622 19.33 -10.35 16.19
CA GLY A 622 20.60 -10.59 16.89
C GLY A 622 21.26 -9.24 17.19
N LYS A 623 21.23 -8.80 18.46
CA LYS A 623 21.90 -7.57 18.90
C LYS A 623 23.41 -7.78 18.87
N ALA A 624 24.11 -7.23 17.87
CA ALA A 624 25.56 -7.05 17.93
C ALA A 624 25.90 -5.98 18.98
N LYS A 625 26.58 -6.38 20.08
CA LYS A 625 27.23 -5.45 21.01
C LYS A 625 28.42 -4.81 20.30
N LYS A 626 28.55 -3.48 20.37
CA LYS A 626 29.75 -2.75 19.92
C LYS A 626 30.93 -3.13 20.82
N GLY A 627 32.02 -3.59 20.19
CA GLY A 627 33.29 -3.88 20.85
C GLY A 627 33.98 -2.62 21.35
N LYS A 628 34.43 -2.69 22.60
CA LYS A 628 35.69 -2.09 23.03
C LYS A 628 36.79 -2.79 22.22
N VAL A 629 37.74 -2.02 21.69
CA VAL A 629 38.91 -2.56 20.99
C VAL A 629 39.71 -3.41 21.98
N GLY A 630 40.04 -4.64 21.57
CA GLY A 630 40.81 -5.61 22.36
C GLY A 630 39.96 -6.72 22.99
N ALA A 631 39.51 -7.69 22.18
CA ALA A 631 39.03 -8.97 22.69
C ALA A 631 39.72 -10.09 21.91
N ALA A 632 40.32 -11.04 22.63
CA ALA A 632 40.99 -12.22 22.09
C ALA A 632 40.03 -13.09 21.26
N ALA A 633 40.58 -13.94 20.39
CA ALA A 633 39.84 -14.89 19.58
C ALA A 633 38.87 -15.72 20.44
N ASP A 634 37.60 -15.82 20.02
CA ASP A 634 36.61 -16.69 20.66
C ASP A 634 36.76 -18.10 20.08
N GLU A 635 37.72 -18.84 20.61
CA GLU A 635 38.06 -20.20 20.15
C GLU A 635 36.84 -21.16 20.23
N ASP A 636 35.97 -20.98 21.22
CA ASP A 636 34.73 -21.76 21.37
C ASP A 636 33.73 -21.46 20.25
N ALA A 637 33.58 -20.19 19.86
CA ALA A 637 32.74 -19.82 18.71
C ALA A 637 33.30 -20.38 17.40
N VAL A 638 34.63 -20.34 17.21
CA VAL A 638 35.30 -20.92 16.04
C VAL A 638 35.05 -22.43 15.97
N LYS A 639 35.22 -23.17 17.09
CA LYS A 639 34.96 -24.61 17.15
C LYS A 639 33.50 -24.95 16.80
N ARG A 640 32.52 -24.26 17.40
CA ARG A 640 31.09 -24.46 17.11
C ARG A 640 30.72 -24.16 15.65
N LEU A 641 31.35 -23.17 15.03
CA LEU A 641 31.10 -22.82 13.63
C LEU A 641 31.76 -23.81 12.67
N SER A 642 32.96 -24.30 12.99
CA SER A 642 33.63 -25.37 12.25
C SER A 642 32.83 -26.68 12.31
N GLU A 643 32.29 -27.06 13.47
CA GLU A 643 31.38 -28.21 13.59
C GLU A 643 30.12 -28.07 12.73
N LYS A 644 29.58 -26.85 12.59
CA LYS A 644 28.46 -26.58 11.67
C LYS A 644 28.87 -26.70 10.22
N LEU A 645 30.10 -26.31 9.87
CA LEU A 645 30.65 -26.47 8.52
C LEU A 645 30.83 -27.95 8.16
N ASP A 646 31.30 -28.78 9.08
CA ASP A 646 31.41 -30.22 8.84
C ASP A 646 30.04 -30.90 8.72
N LYS A 647 29.05 -30.51 9.54
CA LYS A 647 27.65 -30.93 9.35
C LYS A 647 27.09 -30.52 7.99
N LEU A 648 27.54 -29.40 7.43
CA LEU A 648 27.13 -28.94 6.11
C LEU A 648 27.72 -29.84 5.00
N LYS A 649 28.99 -30.23 5.10
CA LYS A 649 29.64 -31.18 4.17
C LYS A 649 28.98 -32.56 4.19
N GLU A 650 28.63 -33.05 5.38
CA GLU A 650 27.92 -34.33 5.52
C GLU A 650 26.51 -34.25 4.91
N LYS A 651 25.84 -33.11 5.06
CA LYS A 651 24.55 -32.84 4.41
C LYS A 651 24.64 -32.80 2.88
N GLU A 652 25.71 -32.25 2.32
CA GLU A 652 25.99 -32.24 0.87
C GLU A 652 26.12 -33.66 0.32
N LYS A 653 26.91 -34.51 0.99
CA LYS A 653 27.06 -35.94 0.63
C LYS A 653 25.73 -36.67 0.71
N LEU A 654 24.95 -36.42 1.76
CA LEU A 654 23.62 -37.02 1.93
C LEU A 654 22.68 -36.63 0.78
N TRP A 655 22.62 -35.34 0.41
CA TRP A 655 21.78 -34.88 -0.70
C TRP A 655 22.24 -35.47 -2.04
N ALA A 656 23.54 -35.61 -2.27
CA ALA A 656 24.05 -36.31 -3.46
C ALA A 656 23.62 -37.79 -3.51
N LYS A 657 23.64 -38.49 -2.37
CA LYS A 657 23.16 -39.88 -2.24
C LYS A 657 21.65 -40.00 -2.42
N GLU A 658 20.87 -39.10 -1.83
CA GLU A 658 19.40 -39.05 -2.00
C GLU A 658 19.00 -38.79 -3.47
N ARG A 659 19.80 -38.00 -4.20
CA ARG A 659 19.61 -37.76 -5.64
C ARG A 659 19.92 -38.98 -6.49
N SER A 660 21.04 -39.67 -6.26
CA SER A 660 21.43 -40.84 -7.05
C SER A 660 20.55 -42.06 -6.80
N THR A 661 20.08 -42.25 -5.57
CA THR A 661 19.27 -43.42 -5.17
C THR A 661 17.76 -43.20 -5.30
N GLY A 662 17.32 -41.94 -5.34
CA GLY A 662 15.91 -41.56 -5.28
C GLY A 662 15.21 -41.92 -3.95
N LYS A 663 15.95 -42.43 -2.97
CA LYS A 663 15.48 -42.89 -1.66
C LYS A 663 16.09 -42.02 -0.56
N VAL A 664 15.31 -41.76 0.49
CA VAL A 664 15.81 -41.09 1.69
C VAL A 664 16.10 -42.15 2.74
N ASP A 665 17.29 -42.07 3.35
CA ASP A 665 17.68 -43.03 4.37
C ASP A 665 16.76 -42.91 5.59
N PRO A 666 16.31 -44.04 6.18
CA PRO A 666 15.39 -44.01 7.29
C PRO A 666 16.07 -43.45 8.56
N PRO A 667 15.46 -42.51 9.31
CA PRO A 667 16.09 -41.95 10.51
C PRO A 667 16.30 -42.99 11.61
N ALA A 668 17.43 -42.93 12.32
CA ALA A 668 17.83 -43.90 13.35
C ALA A 668 16.79 -44.06 14.49
N GLY A 669 16.56 -45.30 14.95
CA GLY A 669 15.63 -45.63 16.03
C GLY A 669 14.25 -46.13 15.58
N GLN A 670 14.20 -46.87 14.47
CA GLN A 670 12.96 -47.26 13.79
C GLN A 670 12.20 -48.43 14.42
N ASP A 671 12.79 -49.13 15.37
CA ASP A 671 12.15 -50.33 15.92
C ASP A 671 11.03 -49.99 16.93
N ASP A 672 11.00 -48.74 17.39
CA ASP A 672 10.00 -48.21 18.32
C ASP A 672 8.78 -47.59 17.58
N VAL A 673 7.61 -48.20 17.79
CA VAL A 673 6.32 -47.81 17.17
C VAL A 673 5.87 -46.40 17.59
N GLU A 674 6.17 -45.98 18.82
CA GLU A 674 5.78 -44.67 19.34
C GLU A 674 6.66 -43.57 18.73
N LYS A 675 7.97 -43.80 18.63
CA LYS A 675 8.91 -42.87 17.95
C LYS A 675 8.58 -42.70 16.47
N LYS A 676 8.26 -43.79 15.74
CA LYS A 676 7.77 -43.72 14.35
C LYS A 676 6.56 -42.81 14.20
N SER A 677 5.59 -42.95 15.10
CA SER A 677 4.35 -42.17 15.08
C SER A 677 4.61 -40.69 15.31
N GLN A 678 5.46 -40.35 16.28
CA GLN A 678 5.86 -38.97 16.57
C GLN A 678 6.65 -38.33 15.41
N MET A 679 7.54 -39.07 14.75
CA MET A 679 8.28 -38.59 13.59
C MET A 679 7.35 -38.29 12.41
N LEU A 680 6.41 -39.19 12.09
CA LEU A 680 5.42 -38.97 11.04
C LEU A 680 4.55 -37.75 11.30
N GLN A 681 4.12 -37.55 12.55
CA GLN A 681 3.33 -36.37 12.94
C GLN A 681 4.13 -35.07 12.71
N LYS A 682 5.42 -35.04 13.07
CA LYS A 682 6.30 -33.90 12.81
C LYS A 682 6.49 -33.63 11.31
N ILE A 683 6.59 -34.67 10.49
CA ILE A 683 6.71 -34.52 9.02
C ILE A 683 5.40 -33.94 8.44
N LEU A 684 4.24 -34.46 8.85
CA LEU A 684 2.94 -33.94 8.41
C LEU A 684 2.73 -32.48 8.82
N GLU A 685 3.15 -32.09 10.03
CA GLU A 685 3.14 -30.69 10.46
C GLU A 685 4.02 -29.79 9.58
N LYS A 686 5.21 -30.26 9.20
CA LYS A 686 6.10 -29.52 8.28
C LYS A 686 5.49 -29.43 6.88
N LEU A 687 4.91 -30.51 6.36
CA LEU A 687 4.24 -30.51 5.06
C LEU A 687 3.08 -29.52 5.02
N ALA A 688 2.22 -29.51 6.04
CA ALA A 688 1.12 -28.55 6.15
C ALA A 688 1.62 -27.10 6.18
N LYS A 689 2.76 -26.82 6.84
CA LYS A 689 3.40 -25.50 6.82
C LYS A 689 3.91 -25.13 5.43
N VAL A 690 4.61 -26.05 4.75
CA VAL A 690 5.13 -25.84 3.40
C VAL A 690 3.99 -25.62 2.40
N ASP A 691 2.91 -26.39 2.47
CA ASP A 691 1.72 -26.20 1.61
C ASP A 691 1.07 -24.84 1.83
N GLY A 692 0.93 -24.40 3.09
CA GLY A 692 0.41 -23.08 3.41
C GLY A 692 1.33 -21.96 2.90
N LEU A 693 2.66 -22.15 2.92
CA LEU A 693 3.62 -21.22 2.35
C LEU A 693 3.53 -21.18 0.81
N ILE A 694 3.45 -22.33 0.15
CA ILE A 694 3.27 -22.40 -1.32
C ILE A 694 1.98 -21.67 -1.71
N THR A 695 0.89 -21.92 -1.00
CA THR A 695 -0.41 -21.26 -1.24
C THR A 695 -0.31 -19.75 -1.10
N LYS A 696 0.31 -19.27 -0.01
CA LYS A 696 0.55 -17.84 0.22
C LYS A 696 1.42 -17.21 -0.88
N VAL A 697 2.57 -17.82 -1.20
CA VAL A 697 3.51 -17.27 -2.19
C VAL A 697 2.90 -17.28 -3.59
N ARG A 698 2.09 -18.28 -3.95
CA ARG A 698 1.31 -18.30 -5.20
C ARG A 698 0.27 -17.19 -5.24
N ALA A 699 -0.44 -16.95 -4.15
CA ALA A 699 -1.40 -15.84 -4.06
C ALA A 699 -0.69 -14.48 -4.20
N ASP A 700 0.49 -14.32 -3.59
CA ASP A 700 1.32 -13.11 -3.73
C ASP A 700 1.83 -12.93 -5.17
N MET A 701 2.25 -14.02 -5.84
CA MET A 701 2.65 -14.02 -7.25
C MET A 701 1.50 -13.56 -8.13
N THR A 702 0.34 -14.18 -7.95
CA THR A 702 -0.90 -13.87 -8.69
C THR A 702 -1.27 -12.40 -8.50
N ASN A 703 -1.27 -11.93 -7.25
CA ASN A 703 -1.62 -10.54 -6.92
C ASN A 703 -0.63 -9.53 -7.53
N LYS A 704 0.67 -9.84 -7.60
CA LYS A 704 1.67 -8.98 -8.23
C LYS A 704 1.50 -8.93 -9.75
N GLU A 705 1.31 -10.09 -10.38
CA GLU A 705 1.15 -10.22 -11.83
C GLU A 705 -0.15 -9.54 -12.30
N GLU A 706 -1.28 -9.82 -11.65
CA GLU A 706 -2.57 -9.19 -11.96
C GLU A 706 -2.50 -7.66 -11.82
N ASN A 707 -1.73 -7.14 -10.87
CA ASN A 707 -1.65 -5.70 -10.61
C ASN A 707 -0.45 -5.01 -11.28
N LYS A 708 0.29 -5.65 -12.18
CA LYS A 708 1.53 -5.08 -12.75
C LYS A 708 1.32 -3.72 -13.43
N THR A 709 0.17 -3.50 -14.05
CA THR A 709 -0.22 -2.26 -14.76
C THR A 709 -1.24 -1.38 -14.01
N THR A 710 -1.77 -1.82 -12.86
CA THR A 710 -2.86 -1.12 -12.15
C THR A 710 -2.42 -0.55 -10.79
N ALA A 711 -2.87 0.66 -10.49
CA ALA A 711 -2.56 1.37 -9.24
C ALA A 711 -3.73 1.29 -8.25
N LEU A 712 -3.65 0.33 -7.33
CA LEU A 712 -4.72 0.03 -6.36
C LEU A 712 -4.89 1.05 -5.22
N THR A 713 -3.84 1.80 -4.86
CA THR A 713 -3.88 2.68 -3.67
C THR A 713 -4.82 3.87 -3.87
N THR A 714 -4.85 4.43 -5.07
CA THR A 714 -5.62 5.63 -5.38
C THR A 714 -7.12 5.43 -5.22
N SER A 715 -7.65 4.26 -5.63
CA SER A 715 -9.06 3.89 -5.45
C SER A 715 -9.40 3.71 -3.96
N LYS A 716 -8.60 2.91 -3.23
CA LYS A 716 -8.78 2.66 -1.79
C LYS A 716 -8.76 3.96 -0.96
N LEU A 717 -7.89 4.91 -1.31
CA LEU A 717 -7.70 6.12 -0.50
C LEU A 717 -8.83 7.14 -0.66
N ASN A 718 -9.43 7.25 -1.86
CA ASN A 718 -10.23 8.43 -2.22
C ASN A 718 -11.60 8.16 -2.83
N TYR A 719 -11.86 6.96 -3.38
CA TYR A 719 -13.05 6.70 -4.19
C TYR A 719 -13.95 5.60 -3.62
N ILE A 720 -13.39 4.68 -2.84
CA ILE A 720 -14.13 3.59 -2.20
C ILE A 720 -14.53 4.01 -0.78
N ASP A 721 -15.81 3.94 -0.46
CA ASP A 721 -16.32 4.14 0.90
C ASP A 721 -15.69 3.10 1.85
N PRO A 722 -14.85 3.53 2.82
CA PRO A 722 -14.11 2.61 3.68
C PRO A 722 -15.03 1.72 4.51
N ARG A 723 -16.27 2.14 4.81
CA ARG A 723 -17.24 1.33 5.57
C ARG A 723 -17.51 -0.01 4.90
N ILE A 724 -17.42 -0.08 3.56
CA ILE A 724 -17.58 -1.33 2.80
C ILE A 724 -16.50 -2.33 3.22
N THR A 725 -15.25 -1.87 3.31
CA THR A 725 -14.12 -2.68 3.76
C THR A 725 -14.27 -3.08 5.21
N PHE A 726 -14.62 -2.15 6.11
CA PHE A 726 -14.82 -2.46 7.53
C PHE A 726 -15.91 -3.51 7.74
N ALA A 727 -17.05 -3.38 7.05
CA ALA A 727 -18.12 -4.37 7.15
C ALA A 727 -17.73 -5.72 6.56
N TRP A 728 -17.00 -5.76 5.44
CA TRP A 728 -16.50 -7.00 4.87
C TRP A 728 -15.53 -7.71 5.82
N CYS A 729 -14.60 -6.97 6.44
CA CYS A 729 -13.69 -7.52 7.46
C CYS A 729 -14.47 -8.10 8.65
N LYS A 730 -15.48 -7.38 9.17
CA LYS A 730 -16.35 -7.89 10.25
C LYS A 730 -17.15 -9.13 9.82
N ALA A 731 -17.67 -9.16 8.60
CA ALA A 731 -18.49 -10.25 8.09
C ALA A 731 -17.70 -11.53 7.76
N THR A 732 -16.43 -11.38 7.37
CA THR A 732 -15.58 -12.52 6.98
C THR A 732 -14.65 -12.96 8.10
N GLY A 733 -14.32 -12.10 9.07
CA GLY A 733 -13.32 -12.37 10.09
C GLY A 733 -11.87 -12.10 9.64
N VAL A 734 -11.67 -11.46 8.48
CA VAL A 734 -10.36 -11.01 8.00
C VAL A 734 -9.91 -9.78 8.78
N GLU A 735 -8.68 -9.79 9.29
CA GLU A 735 -8.13 -8.64 10.03
C GLU A 735 -7.92 -7.42 9.11
N LEU A 736 -8.33 -6.24 9.56
CA LEU A 736 -8.25 -5.01 8.75
C LEU A 736 -6.83 -4.67 8.27
N LYS A 737 -5.81 -4.94 9.10
CA LYS A 737 -4.38 -4.75 8.79
C LYS A 737 -3.88 -5.56 7.60
N LYS A 738 -4.63 -6.56 7.13
CA LYS A 738 -4.32 -7.35 5.93
C LYS A 738 -4.70 -6.64 4.63
N VAL A 739 -5.67 -5.71 4.69
CA VAL A 739 -6.21 -5.01 3.51
C VAL A 739 -5.93 -3.51 3.51
N PHE A 740 -5.78 -2.91 4.70
CA PHE A 740 -5.39 -1.52 4.94
C PHE A 740 -4.05 -1.43 5.68
N SER A 741 -3.23 -0.45 5.30
CA SER A 741 -2.03 -0.07 6.05
C SER A 741 -2.39 0.69 7.33
N LYS A 742 -1.47 0.78 8.30
CA LYS A 742 -1.66 1.56 9.55
C LYS A 742 -2.20 2.97 9.28
N THR A 743 -1.61 3.68 8.31
CA THR A 743 -2.03 5.04 7.92
C THR A 743 -3.46 5.10 7.36
N LEU A 744 -3.91 4.06 6.63
CA LEU A 744 -5.30 4.02 6.14
C LEU A 744 -6.29 3.71 7.25
N ILE A 745 -5.89 2.87 8.21
CA ILE A 745 -6.70 2.58 9.41
C ILE A 745 -6.88 3.88 10.22
N GLU A 746 -5.81 4.61 10.48
CA GLU A 746 -5.85 5.92 11.16
C GLU A 746 -6.75 6.93 10.41
N LYS A 747 -6.60 7.04 9.08
CA LYS A 747 -7.43 7.93 8.27
C LYS A 747 -8.92 7.59 8.34
N PHE A 748 -9.26 6.30 8.29
CA PHE A 748 -10.63 5.81 8.18
C PHE A 748 -11.20 5.28 9.48
N LYS A 749 -10.64 5.67 10.62
CA LYS A 749 -11.09 5.20 11.93
C LYS A 749 -12.58 5.46 12.17
N TRP A 750 -13.09 6.59 11.68
CA TRP A 750 -14.52 6.92 11.72
C TRP A 750 -15.44 5.90 11.05
N ALA A 751 -14.92 5.07 10.14
CA ALA A 751 -15.67 4.01 9.48
C ALA A 751 -15.73 2.71 10.30
N GLU A 752 -14.98 2.59 11.39
CA GLU A 752 -14.97 1.41 12.26
C GLU A 752 -16.30 1.20 12.98
N ASP A 753 -16.92 2.29 13.44
CA ASP A 753 -18.22 2.31 14.13
C ASP A 753 -19.42 2.03 13.19
N THR A 754 -19.15 1.47 12.01
CA THR A 754 -20.20 0.97 11.11
C THR A 754 -21.12 0.00 11.87
N THR A 755 -22.39 0.39 11.99
CA THR A 755 -23.40 -0.36 12.77
C THR A 755 -23.59 -1.77 12.24
N GLU A 756 -23.93 -2.72 13.13
CA GLU A 756 -24.27 -4.08 12.70
C GLU A 756 -25.43 -4.09 11.69
N GLN A 757 -26.35 -3.13 11.78
CA GLN A 757 -27.43 -2.96 10.83
C GLN A 757 -26.90 -2.57 9.43
N TRP A 758 -25.90 -1.68 9.35
CA TRP A 758 -25.23 -1.33 8.10
C TRP A 758 -24.52 -2.54 7.52
N VAL A 759 -23.79 -3.30 8.35
CA VAL A 759 -23.16 -4.57 7.94
C VAL A 759 -24.20 -5.55 7.41
N ARG A 760 -25.31 -5.78 8.15
CA ARG A 760 -26.39 -6.70 7.75
C ARG A 760 -27.07 -6.27 6.46
N LYS A 761 -27.44 -5.00 6.30
CA LYS A 761 -28.13 -4.49 5.10
C LYS A 761 -27.24 -4.52 3.87
N THR A 762 -25.94 -4.25 4.03
CA THR A 762 -24.95 -4.16 2.95
C THR A 762 -24.43 -5.54 2.53
N PHE A 763 -24.28 -6.49 3.48
CA PHE A 763 -23.67 -7.81 3.24
C PHE A 763 -24.66 -8.99 3.26
N ARG A 764 -25.63 -9.08 4.18
CA ARG A 764 -26.56 -10.24 4.23
C ARG A 764 -27.49 -10.29 3.01
N ARG A 765 -28.02 -9.14 2.55
CA ARG A 765 -28.83 -9.08 1.32
C ARG A 765 -28.05 -9.53 0.07
N PHE A 766 -26.74 -9.30 0.04
CA PHE A 766 -25.88 -9.69 -1.09
C PHE A 766 -25.47 -11.17 -1.06
N LEU A 767 -25.08 -11.71 0.09
CA LEU A 767 -24.73 -13.13 0.21
C LEU A 767 -25.95 -14.08 0.15
N ALA A 768 -27.14 -13.61 0.55
CA ALA A 768 -28.38 -14.38 0.41
C ALA A 768 -28.95 -14.32 -1.02
N ALA A 769 -28.80 -13.20 -1.73
CA ALA A 769 -29.30 -13.05 -3.10
C ALA A 769 -28.49 -13.85 -4.15
N SER A 770 -27.20 -14.14 -3.89
CA SER A 770 -26.41 -15.02 -4.77
C SER A 770 -26.85 -16.48 -4.74
N LEU A 771 -27.45 -16.95 -3.64
CA LEU A 771 -28.08 -18.28 -3.56
C LEU A 771 -29.39 -18.34 -4.36
N LEU A 772 -30.15 -17.26 -4.41
CA LEU A 772 -31.43 -17.21 -5.11
C LEU A 772 -31.29 -17.15 -6.64
N ARG A 773 -30.22 -16.57 -7.20
CA ARG A 773 -30.05 -16.52 -8.67
C ARG A 773 -29.44 -17.79 -9.28
N VAL A 774 -28.68 -18.57 -8.51
CA VAL A 774 -28.12 -19.86 -9.00
C VAL A 774 -29.17 -20.97 -8.96
N VAL A 775 -30.05 -20.98 -7.96
CA VAL A 775 -31.12 -22.00 -7.83
C VAL A 775 -32.24 -21.83 -8.87
N VAL A 776 -32.47 -20.62 -9.39
CA VAL A 776 -33.48 -20.39 -10.45
C VAL A 776 -33.00 -20.95 -11.80
N SER A 777 -31.71 -20.84 -12.12
CA SER A 777 -31.10 -21.38 -13.35
C SER A 777 -31.18 -22.91 -13.44
N GLU A 778 -30.93 -23.63 -12.33
CA GLU A 778 -30.97 -25.10 -12.32
C GLU A 778 -32.40 -25.67 -12.26
N ARG A 779 -33.34 -25.00 -11.60
CA ARG A 779 -34.75 -25.42 -11.60
C ARG A 779 -35.43 -25.16 -12.94
N GLU A 780 -35.12 -24.07 -13.65
CA GLU A 780 -35.72 -23.81 -14.97
C GLU A 780 -35.15 -24.75 -16.05
N MET A 781 -33.86 -25.10 -16.01
CA MET A 781 -33.27 -26.11 -16.91
C MET A 781 -33.75 -27.55 -16.61
N GLY A 782 -33.94 -27.91 -15.35
CA GLY A 782 -34.44 -29.24 -14.95
C GLY A 782 -35.93 -29.47 -15.27
N THR A 783 -36.72 -28.41 -15.41
CA THR A 783 -38.16 -28.50 -15.71
C THR A 783 -38.44 -28.46 -17.22
N LEU A 784 -37.55 -27.85 -18.03
CA LEU A 784 -37.62 -27.88 -19.49
C LEU A 784 -37.15 -29.21 -20.11
N LEU A 785 -36.21 -29.91 -19.47
CA LEU A 785 -35.70 -31.21 -19.95
C LEU A 785 -36.55 -32.43 -19.54
N ARG A 786 -37.52 -32.28 -18.62
CA ARG A 786 -38.44 -33.37 -18.22
C ARG A 786 -39.80 -33.37 -18.93
N ARG A 787 -40.05 -32.45 -19.85
CA ARG A 787 -41.32 -32.35 -20.61
C ARG A 787 -41.27 -32.81 -22.07
N ARG A 788 -40.19 -33.48 -22.52
CA ARG A 788 -40.03 -33.88 -23.93
C ARG A 788 -39.88 -35.38 -24.23
N CYS A 789 -40.22 -36.26 -23.29
CA CYS A 789 -40.28 -37.70 -23.55
C CYS A 789 -41.57 -38.32 -23.02
N ARG A 790 -42.64 -38.28 -23.82
CA ARG A 790 -43.62 -39.37 -23.95
C ARG A 790 -44.12 -39.41 -25.40
N PRO A 791 -44.22 -40.59 -26.02
CA PRO A 791 -44.77 -40.77 -27.35
C PRO A 791 -46.30 -40.89 -27.27
N ASP A 792 -46.98 -40.08 -28.08
CA ASP A 792 -48.15 -40.40 -28.91
C ASP A 792 -48.41 -39.22 -29.85
#